data_AF-A0A6V7THY8-F1
#
_entry.id   AF-A0A6V7THY8-F1
#
_cell.length_a   1.000
_cell.length_b   1.000
_cell.length_c   1.000
_cell.angle_alpha   90.00
_cell.angle_beta   90.00
_cell.angle_gamma   90.00
#
_symmetry.space_group_name_H-M   'P 1'
#
loop_
_entity.id
_entity.type
_entity.pdbx_description
1 polymer ?
#
loop_
_entity_poly.entity_id
_entity_poly.type
_entity_poly.pdbx_seq_one_letter_code
_entity_poly.pdbx_strand_id
1 'polypeptide(L)'
;MSIYVNTTTLVIELNIGEFLETKVFRLEQGWKIHFKLGESLIGKAIRLNILDTDFDQIFPTFCDDAIKSLDSNENFLVFECNVFGAYKYQFYADTSSSTKSTPLGSGYFTILPQWRIGKEQKLLSVNGLCTITFLTKLLGPLNEWEERLQVANKCCFNVIHLTPVQQLGISNSSYSIAEHDKLNPLFESDFDELERLIRKIETDWNILTIQDVVWNHAAKNASWLQTHPECAYNLSNSPHLRPAYILDRALQQFSREISQGKWEMKGIPSLINSEIHLNSIYSVLKEEIIPKLKLEEFYQIDREEALKCFETKVEDIYSNNEPLSSQNSGKTLNDIVIIQDKEYRRLKSTVDIDTAIEWAVNNKSSDLSESINLFNAHLTHLNEQAKQTIDGHISAAIGAIMGHISYERVASHGPRKGLISDCSPLVTSYFLQPPHFSSQTWQEDESTLAFNPSLSPYIMAFNGWVMDCSNPLNNFAEFPSQIYLRRELICWGDSVKLNYGNSKEDCPFLWNYMENYTIKCAKIFNGLRIDNCHSTPIYVAEHLLKIARKVRKDLYVVAELFTGNEHLDNIFVNRLGISSLIREAQNAHNCHEQGRFVYRYGGDPVGAFHPKSVRPAPWDVAHALFYDQTHDNPSPIQKRTVYDSLPTAAMCAATCCATGTVRGYDEFYPKHIDVVNETRLYRKWTENNFEEAMFKARRIINELHYNLWNDGYTQTFVDQINEDITAITRHNPTNNESILLIANTCFSTFKWTPTNYKAILIDGKIEKILFELKTVEKVFFYFFKISKKI
;
A
#
# COMPACT_ATOMS: atom_id res chain seq x y z
N MET A 1 31.53 1.25 -28.41
CA MET A 1 31.98 0.04 -29.13
C MET A 1 32.95 -0.69 -28.21
N SER A 2 32.77 -1.92 -27.72
CA SER A 2 31.96 -3.07 -28.15
C SER A 2 30.78 -3.38 -27.21
N ILE A 3 29.62 -3.60 -27.80
CA ILE A 3 28.45 -4.20 -27.16
C ILE A 3 28.77 -5.69 -27.00
N TYR A 4 29.37 -6.09 -25.88
CA TYR A 4 29.16 -7.46 -25.41
C TYR A 4 27.75 -7.45 -24.83
N VAL A 5 26.75 -7.81 -25.64
CA VAL A 5 25.50 -8.32 -25.07
C VAL A 5 25.92 -9.59 -24.36
N ASN A 6 26.20 -9.50 -23.07
CA ASN A 6 26.40 -10.67 -22.23
C ASN A 6 25.05 -11.41 -22.28
N THR A 7 24.93 -12.42 -23.14
CA THR A 7 23.75 -13.27 -23.22
C THR A 7 23.77 -14.17 -21.99
N THR A 8 23.38 -13.59 -20.85
CA THR A 8 23.17 -14.30 -19.61
C THR A 8 21.96 -15.19 -19.77
N THR A 9 22.13 -16.45 -19.40
CA THR A 9 21.11 -17.49 -19.45
C THR A 9 20.87 -17.98 -18.03
N LEU A 10 19.65 -17.80 -17.54
CA LEU A 10 19.23 -18.32 -16.25
C LEU A 10 18.49 -19.64 -16.43
N VAL A 11 18.80 -20.62 -15.60
CA VAL A 11 18.17 -21.94 -15.61
C VAL A 11 17.11 -21.98 -14.53
N ILE A 12 15.86 -22.27 -14.91
CA ILE A 12 14.76 -22.54 -13.98
C ILE A 12 14.45 -24.04 -14.06
N GLU A 13 14.69 -24.74 -12.96
CA GLU A 13 14.37 -26.15 -12.84
C GLU A 13 12.91 -26.31 -12.39
N LEU A 14 12.17 -27.21 -13.05
CA LEU A 14 10.75 -27.47 -12.80
C LEU A 14 10.60 -28.74 -11.95
N ASN A 15 9.97 -28.66 -10.78
CA ASN A 15 9.64 -29.83 -9.97
C ASN A 15 8.16 -29.87 -9.54
N ILE A 16 7.61 -31.08 -9.45
CA ILE A 16 6.23 -31.30 -9.00
C ILE A 16 6.04 -30.75 -7.58
N GLY A 17 4.98 -29.99 -7.38
CA GLY A 17 4.61 -29.40 -6.10
C GLY A 17 5.29 -28.07 -5.79
N GLU A 18 6.15 -27.55 -6.69
CA GLU A 18 6.78 -26.25 -6.52
C GLU A 18 5.86 -25.12 -7.00
N PHE A 19 5.30 -24.38 -6.04
CA PHE A 19 4.52 -23.16 -6.27
C PHE A 19 5.29 -21.96 -5.71
N LEU A 20 6.10 -21.32 -6.56
CA LEU A 20 7.09 -20.31 -6.18
C LEU A 20 6.51 -18.88 -6.17
N GLU A 21 5.31 -18.69 -5.63
CA GLU A 21 4.63 -17.38 -5.65
C GLU A 21 5.32 -16.31 -4.79
N THR A 22 6.06 -16.74 -3.76
CA THR A 22 6.78 -15.87 -2.82
C THR A 22 8.24 -15.62 -3.20
N LYS A 23 8.69 -16.16 -4.35
CA LYS A 23 10.07 -16.03 -4.83
C LYS A 23 10.09 -15.05 -6.00
N VAL A 24 10.95 -14.03 -5.91
CA VAL A 24 11.10 -13.04 -6.98
C VAL A 24 12.32 -13.41 -7.81
N PHE A 25 12.11 -13.55 -9.12
CA PHE A 25 13.18 -13.74 -10.09
C PHE A 25 13.20 -12.51 -10.99
N ARG A 26 14.34 -11.79 -11.02
CA ARG A 26 14.53 -10.60 -11.84
C ARG A 26 15.46 -10.91 -13.01
N LEU A 27 15.10 -10.43 -14.19
CA LEU A 27 15.89 -10.57 -15.40
C LEU A 27 16.01 -9.22 -16.11
N GLU A 28 17.10 -9.04 -16.83
CA GLU A 28 17.27 -7.90 -17.72
C GLU A 28 16.79 -8.23 -19.13
N GLN A 29 16.41 -7.20 -19.88
CA GLN A 29 16.04 -7.34 -21.28
C GLN A 29 17.22 -7.88 -22.10
N GLY A 30 16.98 -8.89 -22.93
CA GLY A 30 18.00 -9.58 -23.73
C GLY A 30 18.63 -10.81 -23.07
N TRP A 31 18.28 -11.13 -21.81
CA TRP A 31 18.65 -12.40 -21.18
C TRP A 31 17.80 -13.56 -21.72
N LYS A 32 18.20 -14.80 -21.40
CA LYS A 32 17.44 -16.01 -21.75
C LYS A 32 17.09 -16.81 -20.49
N ILE A 33 15.96 -17.50 -20.53
CA ILE A 33 15.59 -18.49 -19.53
C ILE A 33 15.63 -19.87 -20.18
N HIS A 34 16.37 -20.81 -19.58
CA HIS A 34 16.31 -22.22 -19.90
C HIS A 34 15.46 -22.92 -18.85
N PHE A 35 14.26 -23.34 -19.23
CA PHE A 35 13.42 -24.19 -18.40
C PHE A 35 13.87 -25.63 -18.53
N LYS A 36 14.25 -26.27 -17.41
CA LYS A 36 14.74 -27.64 -17.38
C LYS A 36 13.82 -28.50 -16.51
N LEU A 37 13.55 -29.73 -16.94
CA LEU A 37 12.86 -30.70 -16.10
C LEU A 37 13.76 -31.15 -14.94
N GLY A 38 13.28 -30.99 -13.71
CA GLY A 38 13.93 -31.55 -12.54
C GLY A 38 13.65 -33.04 -12.35
N GLU A 39 14.27 -33.65 -11.34
CA GLU A 39 14.25 -35.10 -11.12
C GLU A 39 12.83 -35.68 -11.04
N SER A 40 11.90 -34.92 -10.44
CA SER A 40 10.50 -35.33 -10.27
C SER A 40 9.68 -35.44 -11.56
N LEU A 41 10.18 -34.85 -12.66
CA LEU A 41 9.53 -34.79 -13.96
C LEU A 41 10.22 -35.64 -15.03
N ILE A 42 11.31 -36.33 -14.70
CA ILE A 42 12.04 -37.18 -15.64
C ILE A 42 11.10 -38.26 -16.23
N GLY A 43 11.13 -38.40 -17.55
CA GLY A 43 10.33 -39.40 -18.28
C GLY A 43 8.85 -39.06 -18.45
N LYS A 44 8.40 -37.89 -17.99
CA LYS A 44 7.02 -37.42 -18.18
C LYS A 44 6.94 -36.48 -19.39
N ALA A 45 5.86 -36.58 -20.15
CA ALA A 45 5.54 -35.58 -21.16
C ALA A 45 4.99 -34.33 -20.44
N ILE A 46 5.73 -33.23 -20.50
CA ILE A 46 5.40 -32.01 -19.77
C ILE A 46 5.14 -30.88 -20.75
N ARG A 47 4.02 -30.19 -20.57
CA ARG A 47 3.71 -28.94 -21.26
C ARG A 47 4.01 -27.76 -20.34
N LEU A 48 4.71 -26.75 -20.84
CA LEU A 48 5.02 -25.49 -20.16
C LEU A 48 4.31 -24.35 -20.89
N ASN A 49 3.50 -23.61 -20.15
CA ASN A 49 2.81 -22.41 -20.62
C ASN A 49 3.30 -21.20 -19.82
N ILE A 50 3.61 -20.11 -20.52
CA ILE A 50 3.84 -18.80 -19.91
C ILE A 50 2.63 -17.92 -20.23
N LEU A 51 1.85 -17.60 -19.19
CA LEU A 51 0.59 -16.88 -19.32
C LEU A 51 0.79 -15.49 -19.95
N ASP A 52 -0.25 -15.02 -20.62
CA ASP A 52 -0.27 -13.73 -21.33
C ASP A 52 0.82 -13.62 -22.45
N THR A 53 1.33 -14.76 -22.95
CA THR A 53 2.23 -14.87 -24.09
C THR A 53 1.82 -16.01 -25.04
N ASP A 54 2.43 -16.07 -26.23
CA ASP A 54 2.26 -17.18 -27.17
C ASP A 54 3.13 -18.41 -26.82
N PHE A 55 3.82 -18.40 -25.68
CA PHE A 55 4.72 -19.47 -25.28
C PHE A 55 3.96 -20.61 -24.61
N ASP A 56 3.70 -21.66 -25.40
CA ASP A 56 3.06 -22.88 -24.93
C ASP A 56 3.69 -24.10 -25.62
N GLN A 57 4.60 -24.77 -24.93
CA GLN A 57 5.52 -25.74 -25.53
C GLN A 57 5.55 -27.05 -24.73
N ILE A 58 5.76 -28.17 -25.44
CA ILE A 58 5.91 -29.50 -24.84
C ILE A 58 7.40 -29.85 -24.82
N PHE A 59 7.90 -30.34 -23.69
CA PHE A 59 9.27 -30.82 -23.58
C PHE A 59 9.49 -32.03 -24.51
N PRO A 60 10.64 -32.12 -25.21
CA PRO A 60 10.95 -33.27 -26.06
C PRO A 60 10.93 -34.56 -25.23
N THR A 61 10.09 -35.52 -25.61
CA THR A 61 10.08 -36.86 -25.01
C THR A 61 11.15 -37.73 -25.67
N PHE A 62 11.92 -38.49 -24.88
CA PHE A 62 12.98 -39.41 -25.32
C PHE A 62 12.53 -40.57 -26.26
N CYS A 63 11.29 -40.56 -26.75
CA CYS A 63 10.65 -41.68 -27.46
C CYS A 63 10.20 -41.32 -28.89
N ASP A 64 10.88 -40.39 -29.56
CA ASP A 64 10.77 -40.23 -31.01
C ASP A 64 11.99 -40.87 -31.69
N ASP A 65 11.75 -41.89 -32.53
CA ASP A 65 12.73 -42.72 -33.27
C ASP A 65 13.59 -41.96 -34.31
N ALA A 66 13.74 -40.64 -34.18
CA ALA A 66 14.49 -39.79 -35.09
C ALA A 66 15.75 -39.18 -34.44
N ILE A 67 16.53 -39.99 -33.72
CA ILE A 67 17.91 -39.61 -33.34
C ILE A 67 18.83 -39.88 -34.54
N LYS A 68 18.81 -38.99 -35.54
CA LYS A 68 19.81 -38.95 -36.62
C LYS A 68 20.19 -37.51 -37.00
N SER A 69 20.75 -36.78 -36.03
CA SER A 69 21.86 -35.83 -36.21
C SER A 69 22.11 -35.13 -34.89
N LEU A 70 23.06 -35.64 -34.11
CA LEU A 70 23.50 -34.98 -32.88
C LEU A 70 24.21 -33.67 -33.22
N ASP A 71 23.52 -32.57 -32.92
CA ASP A 71 24.04 -31.48 -32.09
C ASP A 71 23.00 -31.00 -31.04
N SER A 72 21.87 -31.71 -30.86
CA SER A 72 20.77 -31.31 -29.96
C SER A 72 20.76 -32.12 -28.66
N ASN A 73 21.66 -31.78 -27.73
CA ASN A 73 21.82 -32.43 -26.42
C ASN A 73 21.12 -31.64 -25.28
N GLU A 74 20.07 -30.88 -25.59
CA GLU A 74 19.53 -29.87 -24.68
C GLU A 74 18.08 -30.19 -24.26
N ASN A 75 17.93 -30.86 -23.11
CA ASN A 75 16.66 -31.15 -22.44
C ASN A 75 16.04 -29.90 -21.78
N PHE A 76 15.94 -28.79 -22.51
CA PHE A 76 15.38 -27.55 -21.99
C PHE A 76 14.60 -26.78 -23.04
N LEU A 77 13.66 -25.95 -22.58
CA LEU A 77 12.93 -25.00 -23.40
C LEU A 77 13.49 -23.59 -23.17
N VAL A 78 13.63 -22.81 -24.23
CA VAL A 78 14.24 -21.47 -24.18
C VAL A 78 13.17 -20.40 -24.28
N PHE A 79 13.12 -19.50 -23.31
CA PHE A 79 12.35 -18.26 -23.39
C PHE A 79 13.28 -17.06 -23.49
N GLU A 80 13.06 -16.20 -24.50
CA GLU A 80 13.84 -14.99 -24.69
C GLU A 80 13.20 -13.79 -23.98
N CYS A 81 13.96 -13.13 -23.11
CA CYS A 81 13.47 -12.03 -22.29
C CYS A 81 13.50 -10.69 -23.06
N ASN A 82 12.67 -10.58 -24.09
CA ASN A 82 12.69 -9.44 -25.01
C ASN A 82 11.74 -8.30 -24.63
N VAL A 83 10.70 -8.58 -23.83
CA VAL A 83 9.63 -7.62 -23.50
C VAL A 83 9.57 -7.45 -21.99
N PHE A 84 9.47 -6.19 -21.54
CA PHE A 84 9.21 -5.87 -20.14
C PHE A 84 7.88 -6.49 -19.67
N GLY A 85 7.88 -7.07 -18.49
CA GLY A 85 6.67 -7.58 -17.87
C GLY A 85 6.96 -8.53 -16.72
N ALA A 86 5.90 -8.82 -15.96
CA ALA A 86 5.88 -9.95 -15.06
C ALA A 86 5.09 -11.08 -15.71
N TYR A 87 5.70 -12.26 -15.71
CA TYR A 87 5.19 -13.43 -16.40
C TYR A 87 4.99 -14.54 -15.38
N LYS A 88 3.85 -15.23 -15.49
CA LYS A 88 3.58 -16.45 -14.73
C LYS A 88 3.81 -17.64 -15.64
N TYR A 89 4.63 -18.60 -15.20
CA TYR A 89 4.77 -19.88 -15.87
C TYR A 89 4.04 -20.97 -15.10
N GLN A 90 3.43 -21.90 -15.82
CA GLN A 90 2.72 -23.06 -15.29
C GLN A 90 3.06 -24.28 -16.15
N PHE A 91 3.18 -25.45 -15.54
CA PHE A 91 3.45 -26.68 -16.28
C PHE A 91 2.55 -27.83 -15.85
N TYR A 92 2.27 -28.73 -16.79
CA TYR A 92 1.23 -29.74 -16.71
C TYR A 92 1.72 -31.10 -17.20
N ALA A 93 1.18 -32.19 -16.66
CA ALA A 93 1.37 -33.55 -17.20
C ALA A 93 0.50 -33.82 -18.43
N ASP A 94 -0.64 -33.14 -18.55
CA ASP A 94 -1.48 -33.22 -19.73
C ASP A 94 -0.88 -32.34 -20.84
N THR A 95 -0.58 -32.96 -21.99
CA THR A 95 -0.06 -32.25 -23.16
C THR A 95 -1.17 -31.63 -24.01
N SER A 96 -2.43 -32.00 -23.78
CA SER A 96 -3.57 -31.39 -24.44
C SER A 96 -3.77 -29.95 -23.99
N SER A 97 -4.28 -29.08 -24.88
CA SER A 97 -4.52 -27.65 -24.58
C SER A 97 -5.77 -27.41 -23.72
N SER A 98 -6.25 -28.44 -23.03
CA SER A 98 -7.44 -28.31 -22.20
C SER A 98 -7.10 -27.52 -20.94
N THR A 99 -7.73 -26.36 -20.77
CA THR A 99 -7.57 -25.47 -19.61
C THR A 99 -8.13 -26.05 -18.30
N LYS A 100 -8.56 -27.32 -18.29
CA LYS A 100 -9.14 -28.00 -17.12
C LYS A 100 -8.13 -28.79 -16.30
N SER A 101 -6.90 -28.99 -16.78
CA SER A 101 -5.87 -29.70 -16.00
C SER A 101 -5.27 -28.81 -14.92
N THR A 102 -5.13 -29.32 -13.70
CA THR A 102 -4.44 -28.63 -12.61
C THR A 102 -2.93 -28.56 -12.88
N PRO A 103 -2.27 -27.40 -12.67
CA PRO A 103 -0.83 -27.28 -12.85
C PRO A 103 -0.07 -28.15 -11.83
N LEU A 104 1.01 -28.78 -12.27
CA LEU A 104 1.93 -29.55 -11.41
C LEU A 104 2.83 -28.64 -10.56
N GLY A 105 3.02 -27.40 -10.99
CA GLY A 105 3.77 -26.36 -10.32
C GLY A 105 3.69 -25.05 -11.09
N SER A 106 4.16 -23.96 -10.50
CA SER A 106 4.17 -22.64 -11.12
C SER A 106 5.15 -21.68 -10.45
N GLY A 107 5.52 -20.63 -11.15
CA GLY A 107 6.27 -19.52 -10.58
C GLY A 107 6.13 -18.25 -11.42
N TYR A 108 6.85 -17.22 -11.00
CA TYR A 108 6.87 -15.93 -11.67
C TYR A 108 8.29 -15.53 -12.03
N PHE A 109 8.42 -14.68 -13.03
CA PHE A 109 9.64 -13.94 -13.28
C PHE A 109 9.31 -12.56 -13.85
N THR A 110 10.14 -11.58 -13.51
CA THR A 110 9.97 -10.19 -13.94
C THR A 110 11.16 -9.79 -14.78
N ILE A 111 10.89 -9.40 -16.02
CA ILE A 111 11.86 -8.74 -16.87
C ILE A 111 11.79 -7.26 -16.52
N LEU A 112 12.91 -6.64 -16.15
CA LEU A 112 12.98 -5.22 -15.79
C LEU A 112 12.98 -4.33 -17.03
N PRO A 113 12.35 -3.14 -16.97
CA PRO A 113 12.28 -2.24 -18.10
C PRO A 113 13.62 -1.54 -18.33
N GLN A 114 13.93 -1.27 -19.59
CA GLN A 114 15.03 -0.40 -20.00
C GLN A 114 14.47 0.63 -20.98
N TRP A 115 14.84 1.90 -20.79
CA TRP A 115 14.35 2.99 -21.62
C TRP A 115 15.47 3.57 -22.46
N ARG A 116 15.12 4.02 -23.67
CA ARG A 116 15.96 4.89 -24.48
C ARG A 116 15.30 6.25 -24.54
N ILE A 117 15.87 7.20 -23.80
CA ILE A 117 15.28 8.52 -23.59
C ILE A 117 16.01 9.59 -24.38
N GLY A 118 15.26 10.63 -24.76
CA GLY A 118 15.83 11.78 -25.45
C GLY A 118 16.18 11.58 -26.91
N LYS A 119 16.67 12.67 -27.52
CA LYS A 119 17.13 12.69 -28.91
C LYS A 119 18.36 11.79 -29.14
N GLU A 120 19.21 11.66 -28.13
CA GLU A 120 20.43 10.84 -28.16
C GLU A 120 20.18 9.36 -27.82
N GLN A 121 18.94 8.98 -27.49
CA GLN A 121 18.57 7.60 -27.17
C GLN A 121 19.41 7.01 -26.03
N LYS A 122 19.64 7.83 -25.01
CA LYS A 122 20.40 7.48 -23.80
C LYS A 122 19.74 6.30 -23.12
N LEU A 123 20.51 5.24 -22.87
CA LEU A 123 20.02 4.05 -22.18
C LEU A 123 19.85 4.35 -20.69
N LEU A 124 18.68 4.06 -20.14
CA LEU A 124 18.36 4.20 -18.74
C LEU A 124 17.86 2.86 -18.19
N SER A 125 18.50 2.41 -17.12
CA SER A 125 18.14 1.21 -16.36
C SER A 125 17.52 1.59 -15.02
N VAL A 126 16.71 0.70 -14.46
CA VAL A 126 16.04 0.89 -13.17
C VAL A 126 17.03 1.18 -12.03
N ASN A 127 18.20 0.53 -12.03
CA ASN A 127 19.21 0.71 -10.97
C ASN A 127 19.95 2.06 -11.05
N GLY A 128 19.82 2.81 -12.15
CA GLY A 128 20.44 4.13 -12.34
C GLY A 128 19.45 5.27 -12.24
N LEU A 129 18.23 5.03 -11.73
CA LEU A 129 17.21 6.05 -11.60
C LEU A 129 17.49 6.96 -10.40
N CYS A 130 17.41 8.27 -10.61
CA CYS A 130 17.42 9.32 -9.61
C CYS A 130 16.08 10.06 -9.70
N THR A 131 15.22 9.85 -8.71
CA THR A 131 13.84 10.35 -8.69
C THR A 131 13.69 11.55 -7.76
N ILE A 132 12.94 12.56 -8.20
CA ILE A 132 12.50 13.66 -7.33
C ILE A 132 10.97 13.75 -7.35
N THR A 133 10.37 13.79 -6.17
CA THR A 133 8.92 13.91 -5.98
C THR A 133 8.50 15.38 -5.84
N PHE A 134 7.41 15.75 -6.51
CA PHE A 134 6.74 17.04 -6.35
C PHE A 134 5.27 16.83 -5.96
N LEU A 135 4.81 17.60 -4.97
CA LEU A 135 3.38 17.78 -4.76
C LEU A 135 2.84 18.67 -5.89
N THR A 136 2.07 18.09 -6.80
CA THR A 136 1.56 18.75 -8.02
C THR A 136 0.76 20.00 -7.72
N LYS A 137 -0.05 19.99 -6.66
CA LYS A 137 -0.82 21.17 -6.22
C LYS A 137 0.06 22.38 -5.85
N LEU A 138 1.35 22.18 -5.60
CA LEU A 138 2.29 23.26 -5.27
C LEU A 138 3.07 23.77 -6.51
N LEU A 139 2.79 23.24 -7.69
CA LEU A 139 3.38 23.70 -8.95
C LEU A 139 2.64 24.89 -9.58
N GLY A 140 1.40 25.17 -9.17
CA GLY A 140 0.60 26.28 -9.68
C GLY A 140 0.17 26.09 -11.15
N PRO A 141 -0.08 27.18 -11.90
CA PRO A 141 -0.49 27.12 -13.30
C PRO A 141 0.51 26.37 -14.20
N LEU A 142 0.03 25.62 -15.20
CA LEU A 142 0.86 24.71 -16.01
C LEU A 142 2.00 25.44 -16.76
N ASN A 143 1.76 26.68 -17.20
CA ASN A 143 2.76 27.50 -17.89
C ASN A 143 4.00 27.83 -17.04
N GLU A 144 3.92 27.71 -15.72
CA GLU A 144 5.04 27.94 -14.81
C GLU A 144 5.72 26.63 -14.35
N TRP A 145 5.19 25.46 -14.72
CA TRP A 145 5.73 24.17 -14.29
C TRP A 145 7.15 23.95 -14.78
N GLU A 146 7.47 24.36 -16.01
CA GLU A 146 8.81 24.20 -16.55
C GLU A 146 9.86 24.87 -15.66
N GLU A 147 9.61 26.10 -15.19
CA GLU A 147 10.53 26.80 -14.29
C GLU A 147 10.62 26.15 -12.90
N ARG A 148 9.53 25.56 -12.39
CA ARG A 148 9.53 24.91 -11.06
C ARG A 148 10.14 23.51 -11.08
N LEU A 149 9.93 22.76 -12.16
CA LEU A 149 10.48 21.43 -12.38
C LEU A 149 11.94 21.46 -12.84
N GLN A 150 12.44 22.61 -13.31
CA GLN A 150 13.80 22.74 -13.82
C GLN A 150 14.90 22.34 -12.81
N VAL A 151 14.61 22.35 -11.51
CA VAL A 151 15.52 21.80 -10.49
C VAL A 151 15.87 20.32 -10.76
N ALA A 152 14.93 19.53 -11.27
CA ALA A 152 15.15 18.12 -11.61
C ALA A 152 16.27 17.99 -12.65
N ASN A 153 16.17 18.76 -13.74
CA ASN A 153 17.18 18.80 -14.80
C ASN A 153 18.52 19.35 -14.29
N LYS A 154 18.51 20.47 -13.57
CA LYS A 154 19.75 21.13 -13.10
C LYS A 154 20.52 20.32 -12.05
N CYS A 155 19.83 19.47 -11.30
CA CYS A 155 20.42 18.56 -10.32
C CYS A 155 20.58 17.13 -10.84
N CYS A 156 20.48 16.91 -12.15
CA CYS A 156 20.69 15.62 -12.81
C CYS A 156 19.80 14.47 -12.29
N PHE A 157 18.57 14.78 -11.88
CA PHE A 157 17.53 13.77 -11.75
C PHE A 157 17.10 13.30 -13.15
N ASN A 158 16.73 12.03 -13.26
CA ASN A 158 16.28 11.41 -14.51
C ASN A 158 14.85 10.85 -14.42
N VAL A 159 14.21 10.97 -13.25
CA VAL A 159 12.78 10.72 -13.06
C VAL A 159 12.16 11.86 -12.24
N ILE A 160 11.02 12.37 -12.70
CA ILE A 160 10.12 13.21 -11.91
C ILE A 160 8.93 12.37 -11.47
N HIS A 161 8.65 12.37 -10.17
CA HIS A 161 7.45 11.79 -9.61
C HIS A 161 6.46 12.89 -9.23
N LEU A 162 5.24 12.79 -9.74
CA LEU A 162 4.15 13.72 -9.49
C LEU A 162 3.06 13.03 -8.66
N THR A 163 2.63 13.66 -7.58
CA THR A 163 1.36 13.29 -6.89
C THR A 163 0.16 13.53 -7.81
N PRO A 164 -1.07 13.04 -7.53
CA PRO A 164 -2.21 13.16 -8.45
C PRO A 164 -2.38 14.54 -9.10
N VAL A 165 -2.48 14.59 -10.43
CA VAL A 165 -2.73 15.83 -11.21
C VAL A 165 -4.22 16.12 -11.36
N GLN A 166 -5.06 15.19 -10.93
CA GLN A 166 -6.50 15.23 -11.08
C GLN A 166 -7.13 16.29 -10.17
N GLN A 167 -8.41 16.60 -10.42
CA GLN A 167 -9.16 17.51 -9.59
C GLN A 167 -9.31 16.97 -8.16
N LEU A 168 -8.78 17.74 -7.20
CA LEU A 168 -8.81 17.39 -5.77
C LEU A 168 -10.16 17.68 -5.12
N GLY A 169 -10.42 17.02 -4.01
CA GLY A 169 -11.58 17.20 -3.16
C GLY A 169 -11.50 18.40 -2.22
N ILE A 170 -12.55 18.56 -1.40
CA ILE A 170 -12.69 19.70 -0.49
C ILE A 170 -11.64 19.77 0.62
N SER A 171 -10.96 18.67 0.94
CA SER A 171 -9.84 18.70 1.89
C SER A 171 -8.58 19.32 1.29
N ASN A 172 -8.49 19.45 -0.04
CA ASN A 172 -7.27 19.82 -0.75
C ASN A 172 -6.08 18.85 -0.49
N SER A 173 -6.38 17.62 -0.05
CA SER A 173 -5.43 16.52 0.02
C SER A 173 -5.00 16.12 -1.39
N SER A 174 -3.70 15.90 -1.58
CA SER A 174 -3.15 15.47 -2.87
C SER A 174 -3.67 14.10 -3.32
N TYR A 175 -4.17 13.27 -2.40
CA TYR A 175 -4.67 11.91 -2.68
C TYR A 175 -6.19 11.80 -2.67
N SER A 176 -6.91 12.82 -2.17
CA SER A 176 -8.37 12.83 -2.18
C SER A 176 -8.89 13.40 -3.49
N ILE A 177 -9.06 12.55 -4.50
CA ILE A 177 -9.45 12.95 -5.87
C ILE A 177 -10.98 13.02 -6.00
N ALA A 178 -11.52 14.19 -6.40
CA ALA A 178 -12.95 14.37 -6.64
C ALA A 178 -13.36 13.89 -8.04
N GLU A 179 -12.60 14.25 -9.07
CA GLU A 179 -12.88 13.89 -10.46
C GLU A 179 -11.59 13.38 -11.11
N HIS A 180 -11.53 12.08 -11.39
CA HIS A 180 -10.33 11.42 -11.93
C HIS A 180 -10.12 11.71 -13.42
N ASP A 181 -11.18 12.13 -14.10
CA ASP A 181 -11.21 12.42 -15.53
C ASP A 181 -10.91 13.89 -15.86
N LYS A 182 -10.78 14.75 -14.85
CA LYS A 182 -10.50 16.18 -14.95
C LYS A 182 -9.15 16.53 -14.33
N LEU A 183 -8.47 17.49 -14.95
CA LEU A 183 -7.24 18.07 -14.41
C LEU A 183 -7.58 19.01 -13.25
N ASN A 184 -6.65 19.16 -12.29
CA ASN A 184 -6.81 20.15 -11.24
C ASN A 184 -7.01 21.56 -11.83
N PRO A 185 -8.11 22.27 -11.51
CA PRO A 185 -8.38 23.60 -12.02
C PRO A 185 -7.27 24.62 -11.74
N LEU A 186 -6.46 24.40 -10.69
CA LEU A 186 -5.30 25.24 -10.34
C LEU A 186 -4.30 25.35 -11.50
N PHE A 187 -4.25 24.36 -12.39
CA PHE A 187 -3.27 24.32 -13.47
C PHE A 187 -3.70 25.17 -14.67
N GLU A 188 -4.95 25.66 -14.70
CA GLU A 188 -5.52 26.51 -15.75
C GLU A 188 -5.31 25.95 -17.17
N SER A 189 -5.44 24.63 -17.32
CA SER A 189 -5.02 23.88 -18.50
C SER A 189 -5.83 22.60 -18.69
N ASP A 190 -5.60 21.89 -19.80
CA ASP A 190 -6.12 20.56 -20.07
C ASP A 190 -5.03 19.47 -20.09
N PHE A 191 -5.46 18.21 -20.26
CA PHE A 191 -4.57 17.06 -20.33
C PHE A 191 -3.72 17.02 -21.61
N ASP A 192 -4.14 17.64 -22.71
CA ASP A 192 -3.39 17.64 -23.97
C ASP A 192 -2.17 18.57 -23.86
N GLU A 193 -2.30 19.71 -23.18
CA GLU A 193 -1.17 20.58 -22.84
C GLU A 193 -0.21 19.90 -21.86
N LEU A 194 -0.75 19.21 -20.85
CA LEU A 194 0.07 18.44 -19.91
C LEU A 194 0.85 17.34 -20.64
N GLU A 195 0.20 16.57 -21.52
CA GLU A 195 0.85 15.54 -22.33
C GLU A 195 1.98 16.14 -23.18
N ARG A 196 1.77 17.32 -23.78
CA ARG A 196 2.83 18.04 -24.51
C ARG A 196 4.01 18.43 -23.63
N LEU A 197 3.75 18.93 -22.41
CA LEU A 197 4.82 19.29 -21.48
C LEU A 197 5.62 18.06 -21.03
N ILE A 198 4.94 16.96 -20.67
CA ILE A 198 5.62 15.72 -20.24
C ILE A 198 6.47 15.15 -21.38
N ARG A 199 5.96 15.12 -22.61
CA ARG A 199 6.74 14.71 -23.79
C ARG A 199 7.95 15.62 -24.01
N LYS A 200 7.81 16.94 -23.82
CA LYS A 200 8.92 17.89 -23.92
C LYS A 200 10.00 17.60 -22.87
N ILE A 201 9.62 17.34 -21.62
CA ILE A 201 10.55 16.97 -20.53
C ILE A 201 11.29 15.67 -20.88
N GLU A 202 10.59 14.66 -21.40
CA GLU A 202 11.18 13.40 -21.84
C GLU A 202 12.20 13.59 -22.97
N THR A 203 11.85 14.39 -23.99
CA THR A 203 12.70 14.55 -25.19
C THR A 203 13.86 15.52 -25.01
N ASP A 204 13.63 16.64 -24.31
CA ASP A 204 14.59 17.74 -24.21
C ASP A 204 15.45 17.64 -22.94
N TRP A 205 14.94 17.06 -21.85
CA TRP A 205 15.68 16.94 -20.58
C TRP A 205 16.18 15.53 -20.31
N ASN A 206 15.75 14.53 -21.10
CA ASN A 206 16.05 13.12 -20.85
C ASN A 206 15.56 12.68 -19.46
N ILE A 207 14.34 13.08 -19.10
CA ILE A 207 13.73 12.80 -17.79
C ILE A 207 12.40 12.08 -18.00
N LEU A 208 12.24 10.91 -17.41
CA LEU A 208 10.96 10.20 -17.36
C LEU A 208 10.03 10.86 -16.35
N THR A 209 8.72 10.81 -16.57
CA THR A 209 7.75 11.26 -15.56
C THR A 209 6.87 10.10 -15.11
N ILE A 210 6.71 9.95 -13.80
CA ILE A 210 5.78 9.00 -13.19
C ILE A 210 4.73 9.72 -12.35
N GLN A 211 3.57 9.09 -12.22
CA GLN A 211 2.40 9.69 -11.60
C GLN A 211 1.80 8.72 -10.58
N ASP A 212 1.42 9.25 -9.41
CA ASP A 212 0.60 8.50 -8.46
C ASP A 212 -0.76 8.12 -9.04
N VAL A 213 -1.18 6.89 -8.77
CA VAL A 213 -2.54 6.40 -9.02
C VAL A 213 -3.22 6.01 -7.72
N VAL A 214 -4.48 6.42 -7.60
CA VAL A 214 -5.34 6.15 -6.44
C VAL A 214 -6.53 5.36 -6.96
N TRP A 215 -6.62 4.09 -6.57
CA TRP A 215 -7.69 3.18 -6.99
C TRP A 215 -8.61 2.78 -5.85
N ASN A 216 -8.19 2.96 -4.60
CA ASN A 216 -8.87 2.46 -3.41
C ASN A 216 -9.91 3.43 -2.82
N HIS A 217 -9.83 4.73 -3.14
CA HIS A 217 -10.73 5.75 -2.60
C HIS A 217 -10.97 6.93 -3.55
N ALA A 218 -11.99 7.72 -3.27
CA ALA A 218 -12.30 8.99 -3.91
C ALA A 218 -12.71 10.05 -2.88
N ALA A 219 -12.67 11.32 -3.24
CA ALA A 219 -13.02 12.39 -2.31
C ALA A 219 -14.49 12.32 -1.88
N LYS A 220 -14.77 12.69 -0.64
CA LYS A 220 -16.13 12.71 -0.07
C LYS A 220 -17.12 13.64 -0.78
N ASN A 221 -16.62 14.58 -1.57
CA ASN A 221 -17.43 15.51 -2.38
C ASN A 221 -17.42 15.17 -3.88
N ALA A 222 -16.96 13.98 -4.26
CA ALA A 222 -17.00 13.52 -5.64
C ALA A 222 -18.45 13.43 -6.14
N SER A 223 -18.76 14.12 -7.23
CA SER A 223 -20.15 14.26 -7.69
C SER A 223 -20.70 12.94 -8.24
N TRP A 224 -19.85 12.16 -8.90
CA TRP A 224 -20.21 10.88 -9.48
C TRP A 224 -20.59 9.81 -8.44
N LEU A 225 -20.12 9.92 -7.19
CA LEU A 225 -20.56 9.05 -6.10
C LEU A 225 -22.04 9.32 -5.71
N GLN A 226 -22.55 10.53 -5.93
CA GLN A 226 -23.98 10.80 -5.72
C GLN A 226 -24.84 10.18 -6.82
N THR A 227 -24.33 10.08 -8.05
CA THR A 227 -25.04 9.40 -9.14
C THR A 227 -24.90 7.89 -9.08
N HIS A 228 -23.78 7.40 -8.55
CA HIS A 228 -23.40 5.98 -8.49
C HIS A 228 -22.99 5.56 -7.07
N PRO A 229 -23.92 5.61 -6.08
CA PRO A 229 -23.61 5.27 -4.70
C PRO A 229 -23.19 3.81 -4.50
N GLU A 230 -23.54 2.91 -5.43
CA GLU A 230 -23.11 1.52 -5.46
C GLU A 230 -21.59 1.33 -5.55
N CYS A 231 -20.86 2.36 -6.03
CA CYS A 231 -19.41 2.33 -6.18
C CYS A 231 -18.64 2.45 -4.84
N ALA A 232 -19.33 2.70 -3.73
CA ALA A 232 -18.74 2.77 -2.39
C ALA A 232 -19.30 1.66 -1.50
N TYR A 233 -18.55 1.29 -0.45
CA TYR A 233 -19.13 0.49 0.63
C TYR A 233 -20.17 1.35 1.35
N ASN A 234 -21.43 0.93 1.33
CA ASN A 234 -22.54 1.68 1.91
C ASN A 234 -23.50 0.76 2.68
N LEU A 235 -24.46 1.33 3.39
CA LEU A 235 -25.37 0.54 4.24
C LEU A 235 -26.40 -0.30 3.47
N SER A 236 -26.51 -0.12 2.15
CA SER A 236 -27.36 -0.92 1.27
C SER A 236 -26.63 -2.15 0.72
N ASN A 237 -25.41 -2.00 0.20
CA ASN A 237 -24.63 -3.10 -0.37
C ASN A 237 -23.77 -3.83 0.68
N SER A 238 -23.54 -3.21 1.84
CA SER A 238 -22.72 -3.73 2.94
C SER A 238 -23.46 -3.62 4.28
N PRO A 239 -24.58 -4.35 4.49
CA PRO A 239 -25.39 -4.20 5.70
C PRO A 239 -24.67 -4.53 7.01
N HIS A 240 -23.59 -5.32 6.97
CA HIS A 240 -22.75 -5.62 8.13
C HIS A 240 -22.10 -4.38 8.75
N LEU A 241 -22.07 -3.25 8.03
CA LEU A 241 -21.57 -1.98 8.52
C LEU A 241 -22.60 -1.19 9.35
N ARG A 242 -23.88 -1.59 9.37
CA ARG A 242 -24.95 -0.87 10.10
C ARG A 242 -24.65 -0.73 11.61
N PRO A 243 -24.25 -1.79 12.34
CA PRO A 243 -23.87 -1.65 13.75
C PRO A 243 -22.71 -0.66 13.95
N ALA A 244 -21.73 -0.65 13.04
CA ALA A 244 -20.60 0.28 13.09
C ALA A 244 -21.04 1.73 12.81
N TYR A 245 -21.99 1.93 11.89
CA TYR A 245 -22.58 3.25 11.63
C TYR A 245 -23.30 3.79 12.87
N ILE A 246 -24.11 2.98 13.55
CA ILE A 246 -24.80 3.42 14.78
C ILE A 246 -23.80 3.82 15.86
N LEU A 247 -22.72 3.04 16.05
CA LEU A 247 -21.63 3.42 16.95
C LEU A 247 -20.97 4.74 16.53
N ASP A 248 -20.66 4.94 15.24
CA ASP A 248 -20.09 6.19 14.74
C ASP A 248 -21.01 7.39 15.04
N ARG A 249 -22.31 7.26 14.78
CA ARG A 249 -23.29 8.31 15.04
C ARG A 249 -23.41 8.64 16.53
N ALA A 250 -23.38 7.63 17.39
CA ALA A 250 -23.37 7.82 18.84
C ALA A 250 -22.11 8.58 19.31
N LEU A 251 -20.95 8.29 18.73
CA LEU A 251 -19.69 9.01 19.03
C LEU A 251 -19.72 10.46 18.52
N GLN A 252 -20.30 10.72 17.34
CA GLN A 252 -20.47 12.08 16.84
C GLN A 252 -21.45 12.88 17.71
N GLN A 253 -22.55 12.28 18.15
CA GLN A 253 -23.46 12.90 19.12
C GLN A 253 -22.73 13.20 20.44
N PHE A 254 -21.98 12.25 20.98
CA PHE A 254 -21.18 12.43 22.19
C PHE A 254 -20.17 13.59 22.05
N SER A 255 -19.49 13.68 20.91
CA SER A 255 -18.59 14.79 20.60
C SER A 255 -19.29 16.16 20.64
N ARG A 256 -20.49 16.26 20.06
CA ARG A 256 -21.29 17.51 20.11
C ARG A 256 -21.69 17.85 21.54
N GLU A 257 -22.16 16.86 22.31
CA GLU A 257 -22.54 17.07 23.70
C GLU A 257 -21.36 17.54 24.59
N ILE A 258 -20.14 17.06 24.32
CA ILE A 258 -18.93 17.55 25.00
C ILE A 258 -18.65 19.02 24.61
N SER A 259 -18.75 19.38 23.33
CA SER A 259 -18.56 20.78 22.90
C SER A 259 -19.57 21.74 23.52
N GLN A 260 -20.76 21.25 23.87
CA GLN A 260 -21.84 22.00 24.54
C GLN A 260 -21.70 22.03 26.08
N GLY A 261 -20.66 21.40 26.64
CA GLY A 261 -20.39 21.39 28.09
C GLY A 261 -21.27 20.43 28.91
N LYS A 262 -22.05 19.54 28.26
CA LYS A 262 -22.99 18.63 28.95
C LYS A 262 -22.29 17.65 29.91
N TRP A 263 -21.02 17.36 29.66
CA TRP A 263 -20.24 16.34 30.39
C TRP A 263 -19.22 16.92 31.37
N GLU A 264 -19.21 18.24 31.60
CA GLU A 264 -18.25 18.90 32.52
C GLU A 264 -18.36 18.37 33.96
N MET A 265 -19.59 18.13 34.43
CA MET A 265 -19.84 17.56 35.77
C MET A 265 -19.30 16.14 35.95
N LYS A 266 -19.02 15.42 34.85
CA LYS A 266 -18.37 14.10 34.85
C LYS A 266 -16.87 14.19 34.54
N GLY A 267 -16.30 15.39 34.59
CA GLY A 267 -14.87 15.62 34.38
C GLY A 267 -14.42 15.57 32.93
N ILE A 268 -15.34 15.80 31.97
CA ILE A 268 -15.03 15.84 30.53
C ILE A 268 -15.29 17.27 30.01
N PRO A 269 -14.25 18.14 30.00
CA PRO A 269 -14.36 19.47 29.41
C PRO A 269 -14.28 19.43 27.88
N SER A 270 -14.58 20.56 27.22
CA SER A 270 -14.42 20.72 25.76
C SER A 270 -12.96 20.69 25.28
N LEU A 271 -12.00 20.91 26.19
CA LEU A 271 -10.56 20.79 25.94
C LEU A 271 -9.98 19.54 26.60
N ILE A 272 -9.66 18.53 25.79
CA ILE A 272 -9.05 17.28 26.27
C ILE A 272 -7.52 17.40 26.19
N ASN A 273 -6.84 17.43 27.33
CA ASN A 273 -5.38 17.61 27.39
C ASN A 273 -4.70 16.87 28.55
N SER A 274 -5.43 16.02 29.28
CA SER A 274 -4.91 15.32 30.46
C SER A 274 -5.37 13.86 30.50
N GLU A 275 -4.60 13.02 31.18
CA GLU A 275 -4.96 11.60 31.41
C GLU A 275 -6.23 11.45 32.25
N ILE A 276 -6.51 12.40 33.13
CA ILE A 276 -7.74 12.41 33.94
C ILE A 276 -8.96 12.50 33.02
N HIS A 277 -8.91 13.37 32.01
CA HIS A 277 -10.00 13.49 31.04
C HIS A 277 -10.17 12.20 30.23
N LEU A 278 -9.07 11.51 29.88
CA LEU A 278 -9.11 10.22 29.19
C LEU A 278 -9.82 9.15 30.03
N ASN A 279 -9.50 9.05 31.32
CA ASN A 279 -10.15 8.10 32.22
C ASN A 279 -11.65 8.38 32.36
N SER A 280 -12.04 9.66 32.49
CA SER A 280 -13.46 10.06 32.52
C SER A 280 -14.20 9.68 31.23
N ILE A 281 -13.58 9.92 30.06
CA ILE A 281 -14.15 9.53 28.76
C ILE A 281 -14.31 8.01 28.68
N TYR A 282 -13.30 7.24 29.09
CA TYR A 282 -13.36 5.79 29.09
C TYR A 282 -14.53 5.26 29.94
N SER A 283 -14.69 5.76 31.16
CA SER A 283 -15.80 5.37 32.03
C SER A 283 -17.16 5.70 31.42
N VAL A 284 -17.33 6.92 30.88
CA VAL A 284 -18.60 7.33 30.24
C VAL A 284 -18.92 6.49 29.01
N LEU A 285 -17.93 6.19 28.16
CA LEU A 285 -18.11 5.34 26.98
C LEU A 285 -18.58 3.93 27.40
N LYS A 286 -17.91 3.34 28.38
CA LYS A 286 -18.15 1.97 28.85
C LYS A 286 -19.47 1.81 29.60
N GLU A 287 -19.83 2.78 30.45
CA GLU A 287 -20.96 2.64 31.38
C GLU A 287 -22.26 3.28 30.85
N GLU A 288 -22.17 4.31 30.00
CA GLU A 288 -23.34 5.11 29.64
C GLU A 288 -23.63 5.25 28.16
N ILE A 289 -22.62 5.34 27.29
CA ILE A 289 -22.85 5.57 25.85
C ILE A 289 -23.08 4.24 25.13
N ILE A 290 -22.10 3.34 25.17
CA ILE A 290 -22.13 2.10 24.39
C ILE A 290 -23.25 1.14 24.86
N PRO A 291 -23.48 0.93 26.17
CA PRO A 291 -24.56 0.04 26.61
C PRO A 291 -25.97 0.45 26.13
N LYS A 292 -26.21 1.74 25.87
CA LYS A 292 -27.49 2.23 25.35
C LYS A 292 -27.74 1.84 23.89
N LEU A 293 -26.68 1.53 23.14
CA LEU A 293 -26.76 1.14 21.73
C LEU A 293 -27.26 -0.29 21.54
N LYS A 294 -27.09 -1.14 22.57
CA LYS A 294 -27.42 -2.57 22.56
C LYS A 294 -26.99 -3.26 21.27
N LEU A 295 -25.70 -3.15 20.95
CA LEU A 295 -25.16 -3.60 19.66
C LEU A 295 -25.30 -5.13 19.48
N GLU A 296 -25.38 -5.88 20.57
CA GLU A 296 -25.64 -7.31 20.59
C GLU A 296 -26.98 -7.68 19.96
N GLU A 297 -28.00 -6.80 20.02
CA GLU A 297 -29.32 -7.08 19.44
C GLU A 297 -29.23 -7.28 17.92
N PHE A 298 -28.26 -6.67 17.22
CA PHE A 298 -28.06 -6.87 15.78
C PHE A 298 -27.61 -8.30 15.40
N TYR A 299 -27.14 -9.07 16.38
CA TYR A 299 -26.59 -10.42 16.21
C TYR A 299 -27.43 -11.48 16.93
N GLN A 300 -28.41 -11.07 17.73
CA GLN A 300 -29.24 -11.96 18.53
C GLN A 300 -30.53 -12.36 17.82
N ILE A 301 -31.11 -13.45 18.30
CA ILE A 301 -32.38 -14.00 17.88
C ILE A 301 -33.48 -13.48 18.79
N ASP A 302 -34.64 -13.14 18.22
CA ASP A 302 -35.87 -13.00 19.01
C ASP A 302 -36.27 -14.38 19.55
N ARG A 303 -35.94 -14.60 20.82
CA ARG A 303 -36.17 -15.86 21.51
C ARG A 303 -37.64 -16.22 21.57
N GLU A 304 -38.54 -15.25 21.77
CA GLU A 304 -39.97 -15.52 21.90
C GLU A 304 -40.57 -15.90 20.55
N GLU A 305 -40.18 -15.20 19.49
CA GLU A 305 -40.60 -15.52 18.12
C GLU A 305 -40.09 -16.90 17.69
N ALA A 306 -38.80 -17.19 17.89
CA ALA A 306 -38.20 -18.48 17.53
C ALA A 306 -38.78 -19.65 18.33
N LEU A 307 -39.02 -19.47 19.63
CA LEU A 307 -39.61 -20.50 20.49
C LEU A 307 -41.03 -20.82 20.04
N LYS A 308 -41.85 -19.79 19.77
CA LYS A 308 -43.23 -19.98 19.31
C LYS A 308 -43.30 -20.70 17.97
N CYS A 309 -42.40 -20.39 17.04
CA CYS A 309 -42.30 -21.09 15.76
C CYS A 309 -41.93 -22.57 15.95
N PHE A 310 -41.03 -22.88 16.86
CA PHE A 310 -40.65 -24.24 17.21
C PHE A 310 -41.82 -25.00 17.86
N GLU A 311 -42.45 -24.42 18.88
CA GLU A 311 -43.62 -24.99 19.57
C GLU A 311 -44.72 -25.38 18.59
N THR A 312 -45.12 -24.46 17.71
CA THR A 312 -46.19 -24.69 16.73
C THR A 312 -45.87 -25.86 15.80
N LYS A 313 -44.65 -25.89 15.24
CA LYS A 313 -44.24 -26.94 14.31
C LYS A 313 -44.09 -28.31 14.98
N VAL A 314 -43.59 -28.34 16.21
CA VAL A 314 -43.44 -29.59 16.95
C VAL A 314 -44.81 -30.14 17.36
N GLU A 315 -45.73 -29.30 17.83
CA GLU A 315 -47.12 -29.69 18.13
C GLU A 315 -47.85 -30.29 16.91
N ASP A 316 -47.66 -29.70 15.73
CA ASP A 316 -48.23 -30.22 14.47
C ASP A 316 -47.72 -31.62 14.13
N ILE A 317 -46.43 -31.89 14.34
CA ILE A 317 -45.81 -33.20 14.08
C ILE A 317 -46.32 -34.27 15.06
N TYR A 318 -46.40 -33.94 16.35
CA TYR A 318 -46.94 -34.85 17.37
C TYR A 318 -48.45 -35.09 17.19
N SER A 319 -49.19 -34.12 16.65
CA SER A 319 -50.64 -34.23 16.41
C SER A 319 -50.99 -35.02 15.15
N ASN A 320 -50.18 -34.93 14.08
CA ASN A 320 -50.49 -35.52 12.78
C ASN A 320 -49.91 -36.94 12.55
N ASN A 321 -49.15 -37.51 13.49
CA ASN A 321 -48.51 -38.83 13.34
C ASN A 321 -47.74 -38.98 12.01
N GLU A 322 -47.17 -37.89 11.48
CA GLU A 322 -46.41 -37.98 10.24
C GLU A 322 -45.14 -38.83 10.45
N PRO A 323 -44.89 -39.85 9.61
CA PRO A 323 -43.65 -40.60 9.68
C PRO A 323 -42.55 -39.72 9.11
N LEU A 324 -41.82 -39.03 9.98
CA LEU A 324 -40.56 -38.40 9.61
C LEU A 324 -39.62 -39.50 9.13
N SER A 325 -39.28 -39.44 7.84
CA SER A 325 -38.39 -40.38 7.18
C SER A 325 -37.13 -40.54 8.01
N SER A 326 -36.88 -41.76 8.46
CA SER A 326 -35.70 -42.17 9.21
C SER A 326 -34.42 -41.97 8.39
N GLN A 327 -33.92 -40.74 8.35
CA GLN A 327 -32.51 -40.50 8.16
C GLN A 327 -31.94 -40.19 9.53
N ASN A 328 -31.20 -41.14 10.10
CA ASN A 328 -30.33 -40.92 11.26
C ASN A 328 -29.27 -39.87 10.88
N SER A 329 -29.62 -38.58 10.91
CA SER A 329 -28.68 -37.49 10.68
C SER A 329 -27.77 -37.25 11.90
N GLY A 330 -28.11 -37.81 13.08
CA GLY A 330 -27.29 -37.70 14.29
C GLY A 330 -27.14 -36.27 14.81
N LYS A 331 -28.03 -35.35 14.37
CA LYS A 331 -27.94 -33.93 14.72
C LYS A 331 -28.17 -33.68 16.20
N THR A 332 -27.36 -32.80 16.74
CA THR A 332 -27.30 -32.38 18.14
C THR A 332 -27.73 -30.91 18.27
N LEU A 333 -28.02 -30.46 19.49
CA LEU A 333 -28.27 -29.04 19.77
C LEU A 333 -27.12 -28.14 19.28
N ASN A 334 -25.89 -28.64 19.30
CA ASN A 334 -24.72 -27.88 18.85
C ASN A 334 -24.71 -27.59 17.35
N ASP A 335 -25.48 -28.34 16.55
CA ASP A 335 -25.64 -28.09 15.11
C ASP A 335 -26.60 -26.93 14.83
N ILE A 336 -27.36 -26.49 15.85
CA ILE A 336 -28.24 -25.33 15.79
C ILE A 336 -27.40 -24.09 16.15
N VAL A 337 -27.01 -23.35 15.12
CA VAL A 337 -26.22 -22.11 15.25
C VAL A 337 -27.03 -20.89 14.80
N ILE A 338 -26.62 -19.71 15.26
CA ILE A 338 -27.22 -18.45 14.82
C ILE A 338 -26.94 -18.24 13.33
N ILE A 339 -28.01 -17.99 12.57
CA ILE A 339 -27.98 -17.51 11.20
C ILE A 339 -28.20 -16.00 11.24
N GLN A 340 -27.13 -15.25 10.97
CA GLN A 340 -27.13 -13.79 10.98
C GLN A 340 -28.16 -13.21 10.00
N ASP A 341 -28.94 -12.22 10.43
CA ASP A 341 -29.82 -11.46 9.53
C ASP A 341 -29.00 -10.74 8.46
N LYS A 342 -29.34 -10.94 7.18
CA LYS A 342 -28.63 -10.32 6.05
C LYS A 342 -28.68 -8.79 6.09
N GLU A 343 -29.74 -8.24 6.68
CA GLU A 343 -29.94 -6.81 6.84
C GLU A 343 -29.40 -6.28 8.18
N TYR A 344 -28.87 -7.13 9.06
CA TYR A 344 -28.40 -6.72 10.40
C TYR A 344 -29.43 -5.86 11.14
N ARG A 345 -30.68 -6.34 11.21
CA ARG A 345 -31.74 -5.74 12.04
C ARG A 345 -31.70 -6.31 13.45
N ARG A 346 -32.14 -5.53 14.43
CA ARG A 346 -32.22 -5.95 15.83
C ARG A 346 -33.15 -7.16 16.00
N LEU A 347 -32.68 -8.17 16.72
CA LEU A 347 -33.38 -9.41 17.09
C LEU A 347 -33.95 -10.20 15.89
N LYS A 348 -33.38 -10.03 14.70
CA LYS A 348 -33.85 -10.71 13.48
C LYS A 348 -32.91 -11.79 12.96
N SER A 349 -31.83 -12.08 13.67
CA SER A 349 -31.08 -13.31 13.42
C SER A 349 -31.95 -14.52 13.76
N THR A 350 -31.73 -15.63 13.08
CA THR A 350 -32.61 -16.80 13.14
C THR A 350 -31.81 -18.07 13.45
N VAL A 351 -32.50 -19.19 13.62
CA VAL A 351 -31.90 -20.54 13.66
C VAL A 351 -32.64 -21.43 12.68
N ASP A 352 -31.99 -22.50 12.24
CA ASP A 352 -32.66 -23.53 11.44
C ASP A 352 -33.63 -24.33 12.33
N ILE A 353 -34.91 -23.96 12.24
CA ILE A 353 -35.98 -24.59 13.00
C ILE A 353 -36.19 -26.05 12.57
N ASP A 354 -35.92 -26.41 11.32
CA ASP A 354 -36.11 -27.78 10.84
C ASP A 354 -35.03 -28.70 11.42
N THR A 355 -33.79 -28.21 11.52
CA THR A 355 -32.72 -28.89 12.27
C THR A 355 -33.07 -29.02 13.78
N ALA A 356 -33.69 -28.00 14.38
CA ALA A 356 -34.15 -28.08 15.76
C ALA A 356 -35.23 -29.15 15.97
N ILE A 357 -36.14 -29.30 15.01
CA ILE A 357 -37.18 -30.33 15.02
C ILE A 357 -36.58 -31.72 14.88
N GLU A 358 -35.64 -31.92 13.95
CA GLU A 358 -34.92 -33.20 13.80
C GLU A 358 -34.25 -33.63 15.11
N TRP A 359 -33.62 -32.67 15.81
CA TRP A 359 -33.04 -32.92 17.13
C TRP A 359 -34.10 -33.35 18.15
N ALA A 360 -35.22 -32.61 18.25
CA ALA A 360 -36.27 -32.88 19.24
C ALA A 360 -36.91 -34.27 19.05
N VAL A 361 -37.14 -34.68 17.80
CA VAL A 361 -37.72 -35.98 17.45
C VAL A 361 -36.73 -37.13 17.74
N ASN A 362 -35.44 -36.92 17.47
CA ASN A 362 -34.40 -37.92 17.72
C ASN A 362 -34.09 -38.12 19.21
N ASN A 363 -34.30 -37.10 20.04
CA ASN A 363 -33.94 -37.13 21.46
C ASN A 363 -34.85 -38.02 22.32
N LYS A 364 -35.93 -38.61 21.76
CA LYS A 364 -36.84 -39.58 22.41
C LYS A 364 -37.28 -39.20 23.84
N SER A 365 -37.34 -37.91 24.18
CA SER A 365 -37.98 -37.47 25.41
C SER A 365 -39.48 -37.61 25.20
N SER A 366 -40.14 -38.47 25.98
CA SER A 366 -41.60 -38.67 25.95
C SER A 366 -42.41 -37.44 26.39
N ASP A 367 -41.74 -36.34 26.73
CA ASP A 367 -42.31 -35.08 27.19
C ASP A 367 -41.91 -33.92 26.25
N LEU A 368 -42.89 -33.41 25.52
CA LEU A 368 -42.77 -32.25 24.64
C LEU A 368 -42.28 -31.00 25.41
N SER A 369 -42.67 -30.86 26.68
CA SER A 369 -42.29 -29.71 27.49
C SER A 369 -40.80 -29.68 27.82
N GLU A 370 -40.16 -30.85 27.92
CA GLU A 370 -38.72 -30.97 28.15
C GLU A 370 -37.93 -30.50 26.93
N SER A 371 -38.34 -30.89 25.72
CA SER A 371 -37.70 -30.46 24.47
C SER A 371 -37.81 -28.94 24.27
N ILE A 372 -38.97 -28.34 24.57
CA ILE A 372 -39.19 -26.88 24.50
C ILE A 372 -38.27 -26.14 25.49
N ASN A 373 -38.18 -26.63 26.74
CA ASN A 373 -37.32 -26.03 27.75
C ASN A 373 -35.82 -26.10 27.39
N LEU A 374 -35.38 -27.25 26.87
CA LEU A 374 -34.00 -27.43 26.40
C LEU A 374 -33.67 -26.53 25.21
N PHE A 375 -34.60 -26.39 24.25
CA PHE A 375 -34.43 -25.48 23.12
C PHE A 375 -34.40 -24.01 23.56
N ASN A 376 -35.28 -23.60 24.47
CA ASN A 376 -35.26 -22.25 25.03
C ASN A 376 -33.96 -21.93 25.81
N ALA A 377 -33.45 -22.90 26.57
CA ALA A 377 -32.17 -22.79 27.24
C ALA A 377 -31.01 -22.66 26.22
N HIS A 378 -31.08 -23.41 25.11
CA HIS A 378 -30.10 -23.31 24.02
C HIS A 378 -30.16 -21.98 23.28
N LEU A 379 -31.34 -21.46 22.95
CA LEU A 379 -31.50 -20.12 22.38
C LEU A 379 -30.93 -19.03 23.31
N THR A 380 -31.16 -19.17 24.63
CA THR A 380 -30.58 -18.28 25.63
C THR A 380 -29.04 -18.37 25.64
N HIS A 381 -28.51 -19.59 25.54
CA HIS A 381 -27.07 -19.82 25.44
C HIS A 381 -26.47 -19.21 24.16
N LEU A 382 -27.11 -19.38 23.00
CA LEU A 382 -26.69 -18.79 21.73
C LEU A 382 -26.66 -17.26 21.79
N ASN A 383 -27.72 -16.63 22.33
CA ASN A 383 -27.76 -15.18 22.49
C ASN A 383 -26.68 -14.66 23.45
N GLU A 384 -26.34 -15.42 24.49
CA GLU A 384 -25.25 -15.10 25.42
C GLU A 384 -23.87 -15.25 24.74
N GLN A 385 -23.65 -16.29 23.92
CA GLN A 385 -22.43 -16.44 23.12
C GLN A 385 -22.25 -15.30 22.12
N ALA A 386 -23.33 -14.90 21.44
CA ALA A 386 -23.33 -13.76 20.53
C ALA A 386 -22.96 -12.47 21.28
N LYS A 387 -23.59 -12.24 22.44
CA LYS A 387 -23.27 -11.11 23.31
C LYS A 387 -21.81 -11.09 23.73
N GLN A 388 -21.25 -12.22 24.20
CA GLN A 388 -19.84 -12.31 24.59
C GLN A 388 -18.89 -11.97 23.44
N THR A 389 -19.23 -12.41 22.23
CA THR A 389 -18.46 -12.08 21.02
C THR A 389 -18.49 -10.58 20.74
N ILE A 390 -19.68 -9.96 20.81
CA ILE A 390 -19.85 -8.51 20.62
C ILE A 390 -19.21 -7.69 21.75
N ASP A 391 -19.26 -8.15 23.00
CA ASP A 391 -18.56 -7.52 24.13
C ASP A 391 -17.04 -7.49 23.92
N GLY A 392 -16.49 -8.55 23.32
CA GLY A 392 -15.10 -8.58 22.86
C GLY A 392 -14.80 -7.50 21.81
N HIS A 393 -15.66 -7.34 20.81
CA HIS A 393 -15.53 -6.30 19.78
C HIS A 393 -15.69 -4.88 20.34
N ILE A 394 -16.63 -4.67 21.27
CA ILE A 394 -16.84 -3.40 21.98
C ILE A 394 -15.61 -3.05 22.81
N SER A 395 -15.01 -4.03 23.49
CA SER A 395 -13.79 -3.81 24.28
C SER A 395 -12.63 -3.35 23.39
N ALA A 396 -12.47 -3.98 22.22
CA ALA A 396 -11.51 -3.54 21.21
C ALA A 396 -11.83 -2.12 20.70
N ALA A 397 -13.11 -1.82 20.42
CA ALA A 397 -13.57 -0.51 20.00
C ALA A 397 -13.22 0.60 20.99
N ILE A 398 -13.49 0.39 22.27
CA ILE A 398 -13.13 1.34 23.31
C ILE A 398 -11.61 1.53 23.35
N GLY A 399 -10.83 0.44 23.31
CA GLY A 399 -9.38 0.51 23.27
C GLY A 399 -8.85 1.37 22.12
N ALA A 400 -9.36 1.13 20.91
CA ALA A 400 -8.96 1.88 19.72
C ALA A 400 -9.39 3.35 19.78
N ILE A 401 -10.64 3.64 20.18
CA ILE A 401 -11.14 5.01 20.41
C ILE A 401 -10.23 5.76 21.40
N MET A 402 -9.89 5.14 22.53
CA MET A 402 -9.02 5.77 23.52
C MET A 402 -7.60 5.99 23.00
N GLY A 403 -7.06 5.05 22.21
CA GLY A 403 -5.78 5.21 21.52
C GLY A 403 -5.77 6.43 20.59
N HIS A 404 -6.81 6.58 19.77
CA HIS A 404 -6.97 7.74 18.89
C HIS A 404 -7.07 9.06 19.66
N ILE A 405 -7.92 9.14 20.69
CA ILE A 405 -8.09 10.38 21.47
C ILE A 405 -6.79 10.73 22.19
N SER A 406 -6.11 9.74 22.78
CA SER A 406 -4.83 9.93 23.46
C SER A 406 -3.79 10.52 22.51
N TYR A 407 -3.62 9.93 21.32
CA TYR A 407 -2.70 10.42 20.31
C TYR A 407 -3.07 11.82 19.81
N GLU A 408 -4.31 12.03 19.38
CA GLU A 408 -4.71 13.26 18.71
C GLU A 408 -4.78 14.48 19.63
N ARG A 409 -5.03 14.28 20.93
CA ARG A 409 -5.34 15.37 21.88
C ARG A 409 -4.30 15.54 22.98
N VAL A 410 -3.75 14.44 23.51
CA VAL A 410 -2.93 14.46 24.74
C VAL A 410 -1.44 14.24 24.46
N ALA A 411 -1.10 13.26 23.61
CA ALA A 411 0.28 12.85 23.37
C ALA A 411 1.18 14.02 22.92
N SER A 412 2.41 14.03 23.42
CA SER A 412 3.41 15.05 23.06
C SER A 412 3.85 14.99 21.60
N HIS A 413 3.83 13.79 21.03
CA HIS A 413 4.21 13.50 19.65
C HIS A 413 3.02 13.44 18.69
N GLY A 414 1.81 13.75 19.18
CA GLY A 414 0.60 13.83 18.36
C GLY A 414 0.24 15.28 17.98
N PRO A 415 -0.81 15.48 17.17
CA PRO A 415 -1.18 16.79 16.64
C PRO A 415 -1.72 17.78 17.70
N ARG A 416 -2.08 17.31 18.90
CA ARG A 416 -2.67 18.11 20.00
C ARG A 416 -3.79 19.03 19.51
N LYS A 417 -4.78 18.43 18.85
CA LYS A 417 -5.97 19.13 18.35
C LYS A 417 -6.63 19.87 19.52
N GLY A 418 -7.02 21.14 19.29
CA GLY A 418 -7.53 22.06 20.32
C GLY A 418 -8.92 21.71 20.88
N LEU A 419 -9.84 22.67 20.89
CA LEU A 419 -11.19 22.45 21.38
C LEU A 419 -11.97 21.44 20.51
N ILE A 420 -12.87 20.70 21.13
CA ILE A 420 -13.84 19.87 20.40
C ILE A 420 -14.88 20.79 19.74
N SER A 421 -15.09 20.60 18.45
CA SER A 421 -16.03 21.36 17.61
C SER A 421 -16.51 20.51 16.45
N ASP A 422 -17.46 20.99 15.66
CA ASP A 422 -17.93 20.28 14.46
C ASP A 422 -16.82 20.05 13.42
N CYS A 423 -15.86 20.99 13.32
CA CYS A 423 -14.70 20.87 12.43
C CYS A 423 -13.57 20.02 13.02
N SER A 424 -13.59 19.76 14.32
CA SER A 424 -12.58 18.98 15.05
C SER A 424 -13.26 18.13 16.13
N PRO A 425 -14.00 17.08 15.73
CA PRO A 425 -14.75 16.23 16.65
C PRO A 425 -13.79 15.39 17.53
N LEU A 426 -14.32 14.80 18.60
CA LEU A 426 -13.57 13.94 19.53
C LEU A 426 -12.85 12.80 18.78
N VAL A 427 -13.54 12.18 17.83
CA VAL A 427 -13.01 11.16 16.91
C VAL A 427 -13.50 11.42 15.50
N THR A 428 -12.67 11.07 14.51
CA THR A 428 -13.03 11.13 13.09
C THR A 428 -14.25 10.25 12.81
N SER A 429 -15.22 10.79 12.07
CA SER A 429 -16.36 10.00 11.58
C SER A 429 -15.88 8.97 10.57
N TYR A 430 -16.45 7.77 10.60
CA TYR A 430 -16.12 6.68 9.67
C TYR A 430 -17.02 6.64 8.44
N PHE A 431 -18.11 7.43 8.43
CA PHE A 431 -19.10 7.39 7.37
C PHE A 431 -19.44 8.78 6.85
N LEU A 432 -19.50 8.91 5.53
CA LEU A 432 -20.13 10.03 4.86
C LEU A 432 -21.64 10.00 5.17
N GLN A 433 -22.21 11.18 5.41
CA GLN A 433 -23.64 11.33 5.66
C GLN A 433 -24.36 11.68 4.35
N PRO A 434 -25.66 11.32 4.20
CA PRO A 434 -26.42 11.58 2.99
C PRO A 434 -26.60 13.09 2.74
N PRO A 435 -26.95 13.49 1.50
CA PRO A 435 -27.37 14.87 1.22
C PRO A 435 -28.52 15.30 2.15
N HIS A 436 -28.53 16.58 2.55
CA HIS A 436 -29.54 17.16 3.45
C HIS A 436 -29.61 16.51 4.85
N PHE A 437 -28.53 15.89 5.32
CA PHE A 437 -28.41 15.36 6.67
C PHE A 437 -28.64 16.43 7.75
N SER A 438 -29.64 16.25 8.61
CA SER A 438 -30.00 17.19 9.69
C SER A 438 -30.19 16.55 11.06
N SER A 439 -30.12 15.22 11.14
CA SER A 439 -30.39 14.45 12.37
C SER A 439 -29.40 14.78 13.49
N GLN A 440 -29.91 14.77 14.71
CA GLN A 440 -29.14 15.14 15.92
C GLN A 440 -28.83 13.94 16.81
N THR A 441 -29.58 12.84 16.67
CA THR A 441 -29.46 11.68 17.55
C THR A 441 -29.23 10.40 16.77
N TRP A 442 -28.48 9.46 17.35
CA TRP A 442 -28.23 8.17 16.71
C TRP A 442 -29.51 7.33 16.55
N GLN A 443 -30.52 7.53 17.40
CA GLN A 443 -31.82 6.84 17.30
C GLN A 443 -32.63 7.29 16.07
N GLU A 444 -32.61 8.59 15.78
CA GLU A 444 -33.19 9.14 14.55
C GLU A 444 -32.44 8.59 13.33
N ASP A 445 -31.10 8.54 13.40
CA ASP A 445 -30.27 8.00 12.32
C ASP A 445 -30.56 6.52 12.05
N GLU A 446 -30.74 5.72 13.10
CA GLU A 446 -31.12 4.31 12.97
C GLU A 446 -32.49 4.16 12.29
N SER A 447 -33.51 4.84 12.83
CA SER A 447 -34.90 4.67 12.40
C SER A 447 -35.22 5.29 11.04
N THR A 448 -34.53 6.36 10.64
CA THR A 448 -34.87 7.14 9.44
C THR A 448 -33.84 7.04 8.31
N LEU A 449 -32.59 6.67 8.60
CA LEU A 449 -31.50 6.67 7.62
C LEU A 449 -30.95 5.27 7.37
N ALA A 450 -30.47 4.57 8.42
CA ALA A 450 -29.69 3.34 8.28
C ALA A 450 -30.44 2.23 7.52
N PHE A 451 -31.75 2.11 7.74
CA PHE A 451 -32.62 1.12 7.10
C PHE A 451 -33.50 1.69 5.98
N ASN A 452 -33.34 2.97 5.63
CA ASN A 452 -34.13 3.60 4.57
C ASN A 452 -33.50 3.33 3.19
N PRO A 453 -34.16 2.59 2.28
CA PRO A 453 -33.60 2.23 0.98
C PRO A 453 -33.22 3.42 0.10
N SER A 454 -33.82 4.59 0.31
CA SER A 454 -33.53 5.79 -0.47
C SER A 454 -32.30 6.56 0.03
N LEU A 455 -31.91 6.39 1.30
CA LEU A 455 -30.85 7.16 1.95
C LEU A 455 -29.63 6.30 2.34
N SER A 456 -29.84 5.04 2.68
CA SER A 456 -28.77 4.10 3.05
C SER A 456 -27.66 3.93 2.00
N PRO A 457 -27.91 4.04 0.67
CA PRO A 457 -26.83 3.99 -0.32
C PRO A 457 -25.86 5.18 -0.22
N TYR A 458 -26.33 6.32 0.29
CA TYR A 458 -25.53 7.55 0.42
C TYR A 458 -24.75 7.63 1.73
N ILE A 459 -24.93 6.66 2.62
CA ILE A 459 -24.11 6.51 3.83
C ILE A 459 -22.93 5.63 3.46
N MET A 460 -21.80 6.25 3.14
CA MET A 460 -20.64 5.57 2.57
C MET A 460 -19.49 5.49 3.57
N ALA A 461 -18.81 4.35 3.64
CA ALA A 461 -17.67 4.14 4.50
C ALA A 461 -16.42 4.88 3.97
N PHE A 462 -15.72 5.57 4.87
CA PHE A 462 -14.42 6.16 4.55
C PHE A 462 -13.30 5.13 4.54
N ASN A 463 -12.27 5.39 3.76
CA ASN A 463 -11.06 4.58 3.66
C ASN A 463 -10.06 4.94 4.78
N GLY A 464 -8.99 4.16 4.89
CA GLY A 464 -7.92 4.37 5.85
C GLY A 464 -6.90 3.24 5.78
N TRP A 465 -6.18 3.05 6.88
CA TRP A 465 -5.28 1.92 7.06
C TRP A 465 -5.36 1.37 8.49
N VAL A 466 -4.84 0.16 8.69
CA VAL A 466 -4.93 -0.58 9.96
C VAL A 466 -3.51 -0.97 10.38
N MET A 467 -3.12 -0.67 11.62
CA MET A 467 -1.75 -0.85 12.10
C MET A 467 -1.26 -2.30 12.06
N ASP A 468 -2.09 -3.25 12.48
CA ASP A 468 -1.73 -4.67 12.59
C ASP A 468 -2.64 -5.54 11.72
N CYS A 469 -2.69 -5.26 10.42
CA CYS A 469 -3.45 -6.09 9.49
C CYS A 469 -2.78 -7.47 9.35
N SER A 470 -3.38 -8.50 9.96
CA SER A 470 -2.87 -9.88 9.92
C SER A 470 -2.79 -10.45 8.49
N ASN A 471 -3.59 -9.92 7.55
CA ASN A 471 -3.50 -10.26 6.13
C ASN A 471 -3.97 -9.08 5.24
N PRO A 472 -3.06 -8.31 4.64
CA PRO A 472 -3.41 -7.21 3.73
C PRO A 472 -4.09 -7.66 2.43
N LEU A 473 -4.13 -8.97 2.14
CA LEU A 473 -4.92 -9.49 1.02
C LEU A 473 -6.43 -9.43 1.29
N ASN A 474 -6.82 -9.35 2.57
CA ASN A 474 -8.23 -9.28 2.96
C ASN A 474 -8.66 -7.82 3.01
N ASN A 475 -9.74 -7.50 2.30
CA ASN A 475 -10.32 -6.17 2.34
C ASN A 475 -11.01 -5.91 3.68
N PHE A 476 -10.52 -4.95 4.45
CA PHE A 476 -11.04 -4.64 5.78
C PHE A 476 -12.47 -4.09 5.80
N ALA A 477 -13.00 -3.64 4.65
CA ALA A 477 -14.39 -3.20 4.51
C ALA A 477 -15.37 -4.33 4.22
N GLU A 478 -14.89 -5.48 3.73
CA GLU A 478 -15.73 -6.61 3.36
C GLU A 478 -16.04 -7.54 4.53
N PHE A 479 -17.22 -8.15 4.52
CA PHE A 479 -17.56 -9.22 5.45
C PHE A 479 -16.58 -10.40 5.27
N PRO A 480 -16.08 -11.04 6.35
CA PRO A 480 -16.50 -10.95 7.75
C PRO A 480 -15.72 -9.96 8.63
N SER A 481 -15.00 -8.99 8.04
CA SER A 481 -14.22 -8.00 8.81
C SER A 481 -15.10 -7.19 9.76
N GLN A 482 -14.58 -6.94 10.97
CA GLN A 482 -15.22 -6.13 12.01
C GLN A 482 -14.45 -4.83 12.30
N ILE A 483 -13.52 -4.42 11.43
CA ILE A 483 -12.61 -3.28 11.68
C ILE A 483 -13.36 -1.95 11.89
N TYR A 484 -14.44 -1.72 11.14
CA TYR A 484 -15.27 -0.52 11.31
C TYR A 484 -16.00 -0.52 12.67
N LEU A 485 -16.53 -1.67 13.10
CA LEU A 485 -17.22 -1.81 14.39
C LEU A 485 -16.23 -1.71 15.56
N ARG A 486 -15.05 -2.33 15.41
CA ARG A 486 -13.94 -2.32 16.37
C ARG A 486 -13.16 -1.01 16.37
N ARG A 487 -13.50 -0.04 15.52
CA ARG A 487 -12.85 1.29 15.45
C ARG A 487 -11.32 1.22 15.30
N GLU A 488 -10.81 0.17 14.64
CA GLU A 488 -9.37 -0.08 14.45
C GLU A 488 -8.80 0.62 13.21
N LEU A 489 -9.65 1.31 12.45
CA LEU A 489 -9.27 2.01 11.23
C LEU A 489 -8.70 3.40 11.56
N ILE A 490 -7.47 3.67 11.12
CA ILE A 490 -6.96 5.03 11.04
C ILE A 490 -7.62 5.67 9.81
N CYS A 491 -8.78 6.27 10.05
CA CYS A 491 -9.71 6.76 9.04
C CYS A 491 -9.26 8.08 8.40
N TRP A 492 -9.34 8.14 7.07
CA TRP A 492 -9.21 9.35 6.28
C TRP A 492 -10.61 9.94 6.02
N GLY A 493 -11.06 10.82 6.92
CA GLY A 493 -12.41 11.42 6.88
C GLY A 493 -12.70 12.37 5.70
N ASP A 494 -11.82 12.41 4.71
CA ASP A 494 -12.00 13.09 3.43
C ASP A 494 -12.20 12.15 2.24
N SER A 495 -12.02 10.83 2.44
CA SER A 495 -11.84 9.86 1.37
C SER A 495 -12.75 8.64 1.54
N VAL A 496 -13.68 8.44 0.61
CA VAL A 496 -14.64 7.33 0.57
C VAL A 496 -14.01 6.08 -0.04
N LYS A 497 -14.16 4.92 0.61
CA LYS A 497 -13.65 3.62 0.13
C LYS A 497 -14.47 3.13 -1.07
N LEU A 498 -13.78 2.80 -2.15
CA LEU A 498 -14.40 2.27 -3.37
C LEU A 498 -14.63 0.77 -3.29
N ASN A 499 -15.81 0.32 -3.73
CA ASN A 499 -16.26 -1.07 -3.74
C ASN A 499 -16.31 -1.62 -5.16
N TYR A 500 -15.32 -2.43 -5.54
CA TYR A 500 -15.23 -3.05 -6.86
C TYR A 500 -16.07 -4.33 -7.00
N GLY A 501 -16.53 -4.92 -5.88
CA GLY A 501 -17.09 -6.27 -5.85
C GLY A 501 -16.06 -7.34 -6.21
N ASN A 502 -16.49 -8.58 -6.42
CA ASN A 502 -15.59 -9.69 -6.76
C ASN A 502 -15.20 -9.70 -8.25
N SER A 503 -15.97 -9.01 -9.08
CA SER A 503 -15.89 -9.05 -10.53
C SER A 503 -16.32 -7.73 -11.16
N LYS A 504 -16.06 -7.57 -12.46
CA LYS A 504 -16.45 -6.35 -13.21
C LYS A 504 -17.97 -6.17 -13.25
N GLU A 505 -18.71 -7.27 -13.20
CA GLU A 505 -20.16 -7.33 -13.26
C GLU A 505 -20.82 -6.76 -12.00
N ASP A 506 -20.13 -6.78 -10.86
CA ASP A 506 -20.67 -6.31 -9.58
C ASP A 506 -20.77 -4.77 -9.52
N CYS A 507 -19.82 -4.06 -10.12
CA CYS A 507 -19.85 -2.59 -10.21
C CYS A 507 -19.31 -2.06 -11.56
N PRO A 508 -20.03 -2.26 -12.68
CA PRO A 508 -19.50 -2.01 -14.02
C PRO A 508 -19.06 -0.56 -14.26
N PHE A 509 -19.78 0.40 -13.66
CA PHE A 509 -19.43 1.82 -13.77
C PHE A 509 -18.05 2.10 -13.18
N LEU A 510 -17.79 1.66 -11.94
CA LEU A 510 -16.53 1.91 -11.25
C LEU A 510 -15.34 1.32 -12.02
N TRP A 511 -15.47 0.07 -12.47
CA TRP A 511 -14.43 -0.59 -13.26
C TRP A 511 -14.12 0.18 -14.54
N ASN A 512 -15.14 0.58 -15.31
CA ASN A 512 -14.94 1.35 -16.54
C ASN A 512 -14.36 2.74 -16.26
N TYR A 513 -14.80 3.40 -15.18
CA TYR A 513 -14.30 4.70 -14.78
C TYR A 513 -12.81 4.65 -14.42
N MET A 514 -12.40 3.64 -13.65
CA MET A 514 -11.01 3.46 -13.23
C MET A 514 -10.10 2.88 -14.31
N GLU A 515 -10.64 2.08 -15.24
CA GLU A 515 -9.94 1.70 -16.48
C GLU A 515 -9.61 2.94 -17.30
N ASN A 516 -10.58 3.83 -17.54
CA ASN A 516 -10.36 5.07 -18.30
C ASN A 516 -9.35 5.99 -17.63
N TYR A 517 -9.44 6.15 -16.31
CA TYR A 517 -8.46 6.88 -15.51
C TYR A 517 -7.04 6.31 -15.70
N THR A 518 -6.91 4.99 -15.56
CA THR A 518 -5.63 4.29 -15.67
C THR A 518 -5.04 4.38 -17.09
N ILE A 519 -5.87 4.25 -18.12
CA ILE A 519 -5.47 4.44 -19.53
C ILE A 519 -4.94 5.84 -19.77
N LYS A 520 -5.64 6.88 -19.27
CA LYS A 520 -5.19 8.28 -19.40
C LYS A 520 -3.83 8.47 -18.73
N CYS A 521 -3.64 7.99 -17.51
CA CYS A 521 -2.35 8.10 -16.82
C CYS A 521 -1.23 7.36 -17.57
N ALA A 522 -1.45 6.12 -18.02
CA ALA A 522 -0.44 5.35 -18.75
C ALA A 522 -0.08 5.95 -20.12
N LYS A 523 -1.00 6.69 -20.75
CA LYS A 523 -0.74 7.41 -22.00
C LYS A 523 0.20 8.60 -21.77
N ILE A 524 -0.06 9.39 -20.73
CA ILE A 524 0.68 10.64 -20.46
C ILE A 524 2.04 10.36 -19.80
N PHE A 525 2.09 9.45 -18.84
CA PHE A 525 3.27 9.22 -17.99
C PHE A 525 4.01 7.93 -18.37
N ASN A 526 5.31 7.89 -18.09
CA ASN A 526 6.18 6.74 -18.34
C ASN A 526 6.04 5.64 -17.28
N GLY A 527 5.41 5.96 -16.14
CA GLY A 527 5.23 5.02 -15.04
C GLY A 527 4.18 5.47 -14.04
N LEU A 528 3.78 4.55 -13.18
CA LEU A 528 2.77 4.76 -12.14
C LEU A 528 3.37 4.43 -10.77
N ARG A 529 3.11 5.27 -9.77
CA ARG A 529 3.27 4.93 -8.35
C ARG A 529 1.92 4.53 -7.79
N ILE A 530 1.82 3.33 -7.21
CA ILE A 530 0.59 2.84 -6.59
C ILE A 530 0.63 3.24 -5.13
N ASP A 531 -0.20 4.22 -4.79
CA ASP A 531 -0.39 4.68 -3.42
C ASP A 531 -1.13 3.63 -2.60
N ASN A 532 -0.66 3.36 -1.38
CA ASN A 532 -1.26 2.40 -0.45
C ASN A 532 -1.67 1.08 -1.15
N CYS A 533 -0.70 0.45 -1.84
CA CYS A 533 -0.95 -0.70 -2.72
C CYS A 533 -1.58 -1.89 -1.97
N HIS A 534 -1.25 -2.05 -0.69
CA HIS A 534 -1.76 -3.12 0.16
C HIS A 534 -3.26 -2.97 0.50
N SER A 535 -3.85 -1.77 0.34
CA SER A 535 -5.28 -1.55 0.58
C SER A 535 -6.14 -1.61 -0.69
N THR A 536 -5.50 -1.84 -1.85
CA THR A 536 -6.19 -2.09 -3.12
C THR A 536 -6.31 -3.59 -3.34
N PRO A 537 -7.52 -4.13 -3.58
CA PRO A 537 -7.67 -5.56 -3.86
C PRO A 537 -6.77 -5.99 -5.02
N ILE A 538 -5.97 -7.04 -4.80
CA ILE A 538 -4.88 -7.40 -5.71
C ILE A 538 -5.38 -7.72 -7.13
N TYR A 539 -6.57 -8.31 -7.27
CA TYR A 539 -7.16 -8.61 -8.60
C TYR A 539 -7.57 -7.35 -9.36
N VAL A 540 -8.00 -6.29 -8.66
CA VAL A 540 -8.30 -4.98 -9.27
C VAL A 540 -7.01 -4.35 -9.77
N ALA A 541 -5.99 -4.27 -8.93
CA ALA A 541 -4.69 -3.70 -9.29
C ALA A 541 -4.05 -4.48 -10.45
N GLU A 542 -4.14 -5.82 -10.44
CA GLU A 542 -3.64 -6.69 -11.51
C GLU A 542 -4.31 -6.36 -12.84
N HIS A 543 -5.64 -6.23 -12.87
CA HIS A 543 -6.40 -5.87 -14.07
C HIS A 543 -6.04 -4.46 -14.57
N LEU A 544 -6.04 -3.46 -13.69
CA LEU A 544 -5.75 -2.07 -14.07
C LEU A 544 -4.32 -1.92 -14.60
N LEU A 545 -3.33 -2.60 -14.01
CA LEU A 545 -1.96 -2.63 -14.53
C LEU A 545 -1.86 -3.37 -15.88
N LYS A 546 -2.62 -4.44 -16.09
CA LYS A 546 -2.69 -5.11 -17.41
C LYS A 546 -3.21 -4.15 -18.48
N ILE A 547 -4.25 -3.36 -18.16
CA ILE A 547 -4.76 -2.32 -19.06
C ILE A 547 -3.71 -1.22 -19.28
N ALA A 548 -3.04 -0.75 -18.23
CA ALA A 548 -1.96 0.23 -18.34
C ALA A 548 -0.82 -0.25 -19.25
N ARG A 549 -0.40 -1.52 -19.12
CA ARG A 549 0.67 -2.12 -19.92
C ARG A 549 0.28 -2.38 -21.38
N LYS A 550 -1.01 -2.55 -21.69
CA LYS A 550 -1.50 -2.57 -23.08
C LYS A 550 -1.30 -1.21 -23.76
N VAL A 551 -1.44 -0.12 -23.01
CA VAL A 551 -1.18 1.25 -23.50
C VAL A 551 0.32 1.51 -23.60
N ARG A 552 1.08 1.14 -22.56
CA ARG A 552 2.52 1.36 -22.47
C ARG A 552 3.25 0.09 -22.03
N LYS A 553 3.89 -0.59 -22.98
CA LYS A 553 4.56 -1.88 -22.76
C LYS A 553 5.78 -1.83 -21.86
N ASP A 554 6.37 -0.66 -21.63
CA ASP A 554 7.57 -0.40 -20.84
C ASP A 554 7.27 0.41 -19.56
N LEU A 555 6.04 0.32 -19.05
CA LEU A 555 5.55 1.08 -17.91
C LEU A 555 6.35 0.78 -16.62
N TYR A 556 7.00 1.80 -16.07
CA TYR A 556 7.62 1.68 -14.74
C TYR A 556 6.55 1.63 -13.65
N VAL A 557 6.56 0.62 -12.79
CA VAL A 557 5.59 0.50 -11.69
C VAL A 557 6.31 0.55 -10.35
N VAL A 558 5.97 1.55 -9.55
CA VAL A 558 6.46 1.71 -8.18
C VAL A 558 5.30 1.45 -7.23
N ALA A 559 5.53 0.79 -6.10
CA ALA A 559 4.49 0.61 -5.09
C ALA A 559 4.98 1.00 -3.71
N GLU A 560 4.10 1.67 -2.98
CA GLU A 560 4.18 1.77 -1.54
C GLU A 560 3.52 0.52 -0.93
N LEU A 561 4.36 -0.38 -0.41
CA LEU A 561 3.93 -1.67 0.09
C LEU A 561 4.68 -2.00 1.39
N PHE A 562 3.91 -2.10 2.47
CA PHE A 562 4.40 -2.36 3.83
C PHE A 562 3.53 -3.45 4.48
N THR A 563 3.64 -4.69 4.01
CA THR A 563 2.84 -5.79 4.59
C THR A 563 3.40 -6.34 5.90
N GLY A 564 4.60 -5.90 6.31
CA GLY A 564 5.34 -6.46 7.44
C GLY A 564 5.90 -7.87 7.20
N ASN A 565 5.67 -8.45 6.01
CA ASN A 565 6.12 -9.79 5.64
C ASN A 565 6.66 -9.82 4.21
N GLU A 566 7.96 -10.04 4.05
CA GLU A 566 8.63 -10.08 2.74
C GLU A 566 8.03 -11.11 1.78
N HIS A 567 7.51 -12.24 2.28
CA HIS A 567 6.85 -13.23 1.44
C HIS A 567 5.54 -12.71 0.84
N LEU A 568 4.76 -11.94 1.61
CA LEU A 568 3.53 -11.31 1.12
C LEU A 568 3.87 -10.19 0.13
N ASP A 569 4.88 -9.36 0.44
CA ASP A 569 5.38 -8.33 -0.48
C ASP A 569 5.72 -8.94 -1.85
N ASN A 570 6.42 -10.09 -1.84
CA ASN A 570 6.82 -10.78 -3.07
C ASN A 570 5.63 -11.30 -3.89
N ILE A 571 4.52 -11.70 -3.25
CA ILE A 571 3.29 -12.08 -3.96
C ILE A 571 2.74 -10.89 -4.75
N PHE A 572 2.67 -9.70 -4.13
CA PHE A 572 2.24 -8.48 -4.80
C PHE A 572 3.20 -8.11 -5.93
N VAL A 573 4.52 -8.14 -5.68
CA VAL A 573 5.54 -7.86 -6.71
C VAL A 573 5.37 -8.76 -7.93
N ASN A 574 5.23 -10.06 -7.71
CA ASN A 574 5.11 -11.06 -8.77
C ASN A 574 3.80 -10.93 -9.54
N ARG A 575 2.66 -10.82 -8.85
CA ARG A 575 1.34 -10.77 -9.50
C ARG A 575 1.07 -9.45 -10.21
N LEU A 576 1.45 -8.35 -9.60
CA LEU A 576 1.25 -7.02 -10.16
C LEU A 576 2.37 -6.63 -11.14
N GLY A 577 3.52 -7.30 -11.08
CA GLY A 577 4.72 -6.93 -11.82
C GLY A 577 5.29 -5.58 -11.38
N ILE A 578 5.31 -5.33 -10.08
CA ILE A 578 5.91 -4.11 -9.54
C ILE A 578 7.40 -4.09 -9.90
N SER A 579 7.85 -2.99 -10.48
CA SER A 579 9.26 -2.80 -10.86
C SER A 579 10.11 -2.43 -9.66
N SER A 580 9.60 -1.63 -8.72
CA SER A 580 10.32 -1.18 -7.53
C SER A 580 9.40 -1.01 -6.32
N LEU A 581 9.87 -1.44 -5.14
CA LEU A 581 9.24 -1.11 -3.86
C LEU A 581 9.90 0.11 -3.24
N ILE A 582 9.08 1.00 -2.66
CA ILE A 582 9.58 2.16 -1.93
C ILE A 582 10.22 1.70 -0.62
N ARG A 583 11.41 2.25 -0.34
CA ARG A 583 12.16 2.05 0.91
C ARG A 583 12.65 3.41 1.41
N GLU A 584 12.69 3.62 2.72
CA GLU A 584 12.93 4.95 3.28
C GLU A 584 14.13 4.94 4.24
N ALA A 585 15.14 5.76 3.95
CA ALA A 585 16.32 5.90 4.79
C ALA A 585 15.98 6.48 6.18
N GLN A 586 14.93 7.29 6.27
CA GLN A 586 14.48 7.87 7.54
C GLN A 586 13.98 6.83 8.55
N ASN A 587 13.65 5.60 8.13
CA ASN A 587 13.23 4.54 9.05
C ASN A 587 14.41 3.92 9.83
N ALA A 588 15.64 4.20 9.42
CA ALA A 588 16.81 3.90 10.23
C ALA A 588 16.83 4.83 11.47
N HIS A 589 17.00 4.22 12.64
CA HIS A 589 17.06 4.94 13.92
C HIS A 589 18.49 5.35 14.32
N ASN A 590 19.52 4.79 13.67
CA ASN A 590 20.93 5.15 13.83
C ASN A 590 21.72 4.90 12.52
N CYS A 591 22.99 5.31 12.52
CA CYS A 591 23.90 5.14 11.37
C CYS A 591 24.03 3.67 10.94
N HIS A 592 24.17 2.75 11.90
CA HIS A 592 24.34 1.32 11.65
C HIS A 592 23.16 0.72 10.88
N GLU A 593 21.91 1.01 11.30
CA GLU A 593 20.73 0.52 10.59
C GLU A 593 20.60 1.12 9.19
N GLN A 594 21.01 2.38 8.98
CA GLN A 594 21.06 2.96 7.64
C GLN A 594 22.11 2.26 6.78
N GLY A 595 23.28 1.93 7.35
CA GLY A 595 24.29 1.09 6.70
C GLY A 595 23.75 -0.29 6.31
N ARG A 596 22.92 -0.91 7.14
CA ARG A 596 22.26 -2.19 6.79
C ARG A 596 21.30 -2.06 5.62
N PHE A 597 20.55 -0.96 5.52
CA PHE A 597 19.70 -0.70 4.35
C PHE A 597 20.55 -0.52 3.09
N VAL A 598 21.63 0.26 3.17
CA VAL A 598 22.57 0.42 2.05
C VAL A 598 23.16 -0.92 1.64
N TYR A 599 23.54 -1.78 2.59
CA TYR A 599 24.07 -3.11 2.29
C TYR A 599 23.01 -3.99 1.61
N ARG A 600 21.79 -4.04 2.15
CA ARG A 600 20.69 -4.86 1.61
C ARG A 600 20.33 -4.49 0.17
N TYR A 601 20.36 -3.20 -0.17
CA TYR A 601 20.06 -2.69 -1.52
C TYR A 601 21.33 -2.33 -2.31
N GLY A 602 22.51 -2.72 -1.81
CA GLY A 602 23.81 -2.36 -2.35
C GLY A 602 24.23 -3.18 -3.57
N GLY A 603 23.59 -4.32 -3.83
CA GLY A 603 23.95 -5.24 -4.91
C GLY A 603 24.82 -6.39 -4.41
N ASP A 604 25.64 -6.94 -5.30
CA ASP A 604 26.48 -8.11 -4.97
C ASP A 604 27.59 -7.73 -3.98
N PRO A 605 28.02 -8.64 -3.08
CA PRO A 605 29.18 -8.39 -2.23
C PRO A 605 30.47 -8.19 -3.05
N VAL A 606 31.37 -7.31 -2.57
CA VAL A 606 32.72 -7.18 -3.17
C VAL A 606 33.45 -8.52 -3.10
N GLY A 607 34.01 -8.94 -4.23
CA GLY A 607 34.69 -10.23 -4.34
C GLY A 607 33.75 -11.43 -4.47
N ALA A 608 32.46 -11.21 -4.75
CA ALA A 608 31.55 -12.30 -5.12
C ALA A 608 32.09 -13.11 -6.30
N PHE A 609 31.86 -14.44 -6.26
CA PHE A 609 32.29 -15.33 -7.34
C PHE A 609 31.73 -14.88 -8.68
N HIS A 610 32.59 -14.76 -9.70
CA HIS A 610 32.16 -14.34 -11.03
C HIS A 610 31.12 -15.35 -11.56
N PRO A 611 29.89 -14.88 -11.84
CA PRO A 611 28.83 -15.81 -12.13
C PRO A 611 28.96 -16.28 -13.59
N LYS A 612 28.82 -17.59 -13.82
CA LYS A 612 28.84 -18.15 -15.18
C LYS A 612 27.72 -17.55 -16.03
N SER A 613 27.95 -17.45 -17.35
CA SER A 613 26.93 -16.98 -18.31
C SER A 613 25.69 -17.85 -18.31
N VAL A 614 25.83 -19.16 -18.06
CA VAL A 614 24.71 -20.09 -17.81
C VAL A 614 24.74 -20.49 -16.35
N ARG A 615 23.66 -20.21 -15.61
CA ARG A 615 23.58 -20.49 -14.16
C ARG A 615 22.14 -20.65 -13.69
N PRO A 616 21.88 -21.30 -12.54
CA PRO A 616 20.55 -21.28 -11.92
C PRO A 616 20.05 -19.86 -11.69
N ALA A 617 18.75 -19.64 -11.89
CA ALA A 617 18.11 -18.37 -11.57
C ALA A 617 18.12 -18.16 -10.05
N PRO A 618 18.81 -17.13 -9.52
CA PRO A 618 18.76 -16.86 -8.09
C PRO A 618 17.41 -16.26 -7.71
N TRP A 619 16.93 -16.57 -6.51
CA TRP A 619 15.90 -15.75 -5.89
C TRP A 619 16.53 -14.46 -5.40
N ASP A 620 15.84 -13.37 -5.63
CA ASP A 620 16.36 -12.04 -5.36
C ASP A 620 15.41 -11.25 -4.46
N VAL A 621 15.93 -10.19 -3.85
CA VAL A 621 15.09 -9.20 -3.17
C VAL A 621 14.39 -8.37 -4.23
N ALA A 622 13.12 -8.00 -3.97
CA ALA A 622 12.42 -7.05 -4.82
C ALA A 622 13.26 -5.76 -4.99
N HIS A 623 13.34 -5.27 -6.22
CA HIS A 623 14.10 -4.05 -6.52
C HIS A 623 13.56 -2.88 -5.68
N ALA A 624 14.47 -2.01 -5.22
CA ALA A 624 14.12 -0.90 -4.34
C ALA A 624 14.19 0.45 -5.06
N LEU A 625 13.27 1.35 -4.72
CA LEU A 625 13.43 2.79 -4.89
C LEU A 625 13.70 3.38 -3.50
N PHE A 626 14.96 3.65 -3.21
CA PHE A 626 15.44 4.02 -1.90
C PHE A 626 15.44 5.55 -1.74
N TYR A 627 14.49 6.03 -0.94
CA TYR A 627 14.28 7.44 -0.66
C TYR A 627 15.13 7.91 0.51
N ASP A 628 15.79 9.05 0.34
CA ASP A 628 16.34 9.80 1.48
C ASP A 628 15.22 10.45 2.33
N GLN A 629 14.19 10.99 1.67
CA GLN A 629 12.93 11.44 2.27
C GLN A 629 11.78 11.23 1.26
N THR A 630 10.71 10.55 1.68
CA THR A 630 9.42 10.53 0.96
C THR A 630 8.57 11.75 1.31
N HIS A 631 7.53 12.02 0.53
CA HIS A 631 6.65 13.16 0.80
C HIS A 631 5.78 12.98 2.05
N ASP A 632 5.66 11.76 2.61
CA ASP A 632 4.96 11.49 3.88
C ASP A 632 5.87 11.56 5.11
N ASN A 633 7.18 11.47 4.90
CA ASN A 633 8.15 11.53 5.98
C ASN A 633 8.21 12.94 6.61
N PRO A 634 8.41 13.04 7.94
CA PRO A 634 8.66 14.32 8.59
C PRO A 634 9.95 14.97 8.05
N SER A 635 10.12 16.28 8.30
CA SER A 635 11.36 16.95 7.88
C SER A 635 12.58 16.27 8.51
N PRO A 636 13.65 15.98 7.74
CA PRO A 636 14.87 15.39 8.29
C PRO A 636 15.50 16.28 9.37
N ILE A 637 15.25 17.59 9.31
CA ILE A 637 15.74 18.56 10.30
C ILE A 637 15.02 18.38 11.64
N GLN A 638 13.74 17.99 11.63
CA GLN A 638 12.96 17.72 12.84
C GLN A 638 13.25 16.33 13.39
N LYS A 639 13.45 15.35 12.51
CA LYS A 639 13.70 13.94 12.88
C LYS A 639 15.14 13.70 13.34
N ARG A 640 16.10 14.36 12.68
CA ARG A 640 17.55 14.24 12.91
C ARG A 640 18.15 15.64 13.00
N THR A 641 18.94 16.04 12.02
CA THR A 641 19.55 17.37 11.91
C THR A 641 19.69 17.77 10.44
N VAL A 642 19.86 19.06 10.17
CA VAL A 642 20.17 19.56 8.81
C VAL A 642 21.48 18.98 8.26
N TYR A 643 22.43 18.69 9.14
CA TYR A 643 23.75 18.16 8.77
C TYR A 643 23.71 16.72 8.28
N ASP A 644 22.65 15.97 8.59
CA ASP A 644 22.48 14.58 8.15
C ASP A 644 21.93 14.44 6.72
N SER A 645 21.38 15.52 6.14
CA SER A 645 20.72 15.44 4.83
C SER A 645 21.71 15.09 3.71
N LEU A 646 22.90 15.71 3.72
CA LEU A 646 23.97 15.43 2.75
C LEU A 646 24.52 14.00 2.85
N PRO A 647 24.99 13.51 4.02
CA PRO A 647 25.51 12.16 4.13
C PRO A 647 24.43 11.11 3.84
N THR A 648 23.17 11.32 4.24
CA THR A 648 22.08 10.39 3.92
C THR A 648 21.82 10.29 2.42
N ALA A 649 21.75 11.42 1.71
CA ALA A 649 21.64 11.45 0.25
C ALA A 649 22.80 10.72 -0.44
N ALA A 650 24.03 10.96 0.03
CA ALA A 650 25.24 10.34 -0.51
C ALA A 650 25.27 8.82 -0.27
N MET A 651 24.82 8.35 0.91
CA MET A 651 24.67 6.92 1.21
C MET A 651 23.64 6.24 0.32
N CYS A 652 22.48 6.88 0.06
CA CYS A 652 21.47 6.33 -0.84
C CYS A 652 22.02 6.19 -2.26
N ALA A 653 22.72 7.21 -2.76
CA ALA A 653 23.36 7.20 -4.08
C ALA A 653 24.46 6.15 -4.25
N ALA A 654 25.03 5.63 -3.16
CA ALA A 654 26.02 4.57 -3.17
C ALA A 654 25.40 3.15 -3.24
N THR A 655 24.09 3.01 -3.49
CA THR A 655 23.41 1.71 -3.61
C THR A 655 23.28 1.24 -5.08
N CYS A 656 23.01 -0.06 -5.30
CA CYS A 656 22.72 -0.63 -6.64
C CYS A 656 21.20 -0.69 -6.88
N CYS A 657 20.49 0.39 -6.58
CA CYS A 657 19.06 0.48 -6.78
C CYS A 657 18.66 1.91 -7.11
N ALA A 658 17.40 2.11 -7.53
CA ALA A 658 16.90 3.46 -7.78
C ALA A 658 16.95 4.31 -6.50
N THR A 659 17.20 5.61 -6.65
CA THR A 659 17.22 6.58 -5.55
C THR A 659 16.08 7.58 -5.67
N GLY A 660 15.60 8.09 -4.54
CA GLY A 660 14.48 9.02 -4.48
C GLY A 660 14.69 10.15 -3.47
N THR A 661 14.10 11.31 -3.76
CA THR A 661 13.95 12.42 -2.81
C THR A 661 12.63 13.17 -3.03
N VAL A 662 12.31 14.12 -2.16
CA VAL A 662 11.17 15.03 -2.28
C VAL A 662 11.65 16.47 -2.38
N ARG A 663 10.98 17.29 -3.20
CA ARG A 663 11.22 18.72 -3.28
C ARG A 663 11.05 19.36 -1.90
N GLY A 664 12.07 20.10 -1.45
CA GLY A 664 12.18 20.65 -0.09
C GLY A 664 13.32 20.03 0.71
N TYR A 665 13.70 18.78 0.44
CA TYR A 665 14.82 18.11 1.11
C TYR A 665 16.15 18.80 0.79
N ASP A 666 16.44 18.95 -0.50
CA ASP A 666 17.68 19.57 -0.98
C ASP A 666 17.76 21.07 -0.63
N GLU A 667 16.63 21.71 -0.31
CA GLU A 667 16.53 23.09 0.15
C GLU A 667 16.62 23.27 1.65
N PHE A 668 16.77 22.18 2.41
CA PHE A 668 16.76 22.18 3.87
C PHE A 668 15.46 22.77 4.45
N TYR A 669 14.32 22.44 3.85
CA TYR A 669 13.04 22.93 4.34
C TYR A 669 12.74 22.36 5.75
N PRO A 670 12.51 23.21 6.77
CA PRO A 670 12.58 22.81 8.18
C PRO A 670 11.32 22.11 8.70
N LYS A 671 10.24 22.08 7.92
CA LYS A 671 8.95 21.50 8.34
C LYS A 671 8.50 20.45 7.34
N HIS A 672 7.68 19.51 7.76
CA HIS A 672 7.00 18.62 6.83
C HIS A 672 6.12 19.43 5.86
N ILE A 673 6.17 19.10 4.57
CA ILE A 673 5.34 19.70 3.53
C ILE A 673 4.04 18.89 3.47
N ASP A 674 3.04 19.35 4.20
CA ASP A 674 1.79 18.64 4.42
C ASP A 674 0.96 18.51 3.13
N VAL A 675 0.60 17.27 2.78
CA VAL A 675 -0.13 16.93 1.55
C VAL A 675 -1.55 17.48 1.50
N VAL A 676 -2.09 18.01 2.61
CA VAL A 676 -3.43 18.58 2.77
C VAL A 676 -3.37 20.10 2.91
N ASN A 677 -2.63 20.60 3.89
CA ASN A 677 -2.67 21.98 4.36
C ASN A 677 -1.69 22.92 3.64
N GLU A 678 -0.61 22.41 3.03
CA GLU A 678 0.31 23.27 2.30
C GLU A 678 -0.33 23.80 1.01
N THR A 679 -0.18 25.10 0.79
CA THR A 679 -0.76 25.83 -0.35
C THR A 679 0.25 26.76 -1.02
N ARG A 680 1.41 26.98 -0.40
CA ARG A 680 2.45 27.84 -0.98
C ARG A 680 3.13 27.11 -2.14
N LEU A 681 3.27 27.82 -3.24
CA LEU A 681 3.90 27.27 -4.44
C LEU A 681 5.40 27.05 -4.22
N TYR A 682 5.95 26.04 -4.91
CA TYR A 682 7.39 25.87 -4.99
C TYR A 682 8.04 27.08 -5.68
N ARG A 683 9.25 27.44 -5.23
CA ARG A 683 10.03 28.50 -5.87
C ARG A 683 10.40 28.12 -7.30
N LYS A 684 10.33 29.11 -8.19
CA LYS A 684 10.80 28.97 -9.57
C LYS A 684 12.31 28.82 -9.58
N TRP A 685 12.85 28.15 -10.61
CA TRP A 685 14.30 27.97 -10.71
C TRP A 685 15.08 29.28 -10.79
N THR A 686 14.53 30.29 -11.46
CA THR A 686 15.10 31.64 -11.56
C THR A 686 15.29 32.34 -10.21
N GLU A 687 14.57 31.89 -9.18
CA GLU A 687 14.65 32.40 -7.80
C GLU A 687 15.63 31.58 -6.94
N ASN A 688 16.13 30.45 -7.43
CA ASN A 688 17.05 29.59 -6.70
C ASN A 688 18.50 29.94 -7.04
N ASN A 689 19.37 29.89 -6.03
CA ASN A 689 20.81 29.95 -6.23
C ASN A 689 21.38 28.53 -6.23
N PHE A 690 21.97 28.10 -7.34
CA PHE A 690 22.55 26.75 -7.47
C PHE A 690 23.69 26.46 -6.48
N GLU A 691 24.39 27.50 -6.01
CA GLU A 691 25.47 27.38 -5.03
C GLU A 691 24.95 27.36 -3.57
N GLU A 692 23.65 27.52 -3.35
CA GLU A 692 23.03 27.42 -2.03
C GLU A 692 22.32 26.08 -1.83
N ALA A 693 22.07 25.77 -0.56
CA ALA A 693 21.48 24.52 -0.12
C ALA A 693 22.26 23.29 -0.65
N MET A 694 21.58 22.24 -1.11
CA MET A 694 22.21 21.01 -1.57
C MET A 694 22.20 20.82 -3.09
N PHE A 695 21.78 21.80 -3.91
CA PHE A 695 21.58 21.58 -5.35
C PHE A 695 22.84 21.12 -6.10
N LYS A 696 23.97 21.82 -5.89
CA LYS A 696 25.25 21.44 -6.49
C LYS A 696 25.76 20.09 -6.00
N ALA A 697 25.64 19.83 -4.70
CA ALA A 697 25.99 18.54 -4.12
C ALA A 697 25.13 17.40 -4.68
N ARG A 698 23.81 17.61 -4.76
CA ARG A 698 22.85 16.67 -5.33
C ARG A 698 23.17 16.35 -6.78
N ARG A 699 23.53 17.37 -7.59
CA ARG A 699 23.99 17.15 -8.96
C ARG A 699 25.16 16.18 -9.03
N ILE A 700 26.21 16.44 -8.23
CA ILE A 700 27.42 15.59 -8.18
C ILE A 700 27.06 14.17 -7.75
N ILE A 701 26.20 14.03 -6.74
CA ILE A 701 25.76 12.74 -6.19
C ILE A 701 24.94 11.94 -7.22
N ASN A 702 24.00 12.60 -7.92
CA ASN A 702 23.16 11.97 -8.93
C ASN A 702 23.96 11.58 -10.18
N GLU A 703 24.88 12.43 -10.65
CA GLU A 703 25.80 12.11 -11.74
C GLU A 703 26.68 10.92 -11.37
N LEU A 704 27.20 10.88 -10.13
CA LEU A 704 27.98 9.75 -9.63
C LEU A 704 27.16 8.46 -9.62
N HIS A 705 25.95 8.46 -9.05
CA HIS A 705 25.08 7.28 -8.99
C HIS A 705 24.79 6.72 -10.38
N TYR A 706 24.42 7.60 -11.31
CA TYR A 706 24.16 7.22 -12.70
C TYR A 706 25.42 6.62 -13.36
N ASN A 707 26.59 7.23 -13.20
CA ASN A 707 27.82 6.74 -13.81
C ASN A 707 28.27 5.41 -13.18
N LEU A 708 28.20 5.27 -11.86
CA LEU A 708 28.54 4.03 -11.15
C LEU A 708 27.80 2.82 -11.72
N TRP A 709 26.49 2.95 -11.97
CA TRP A 709 25.73 1.88 -12.57
C TRP A 709 26.17 1.59 -14.02
N ASN A 710 26.24 2.62 -14.87
CA ASN A 710 26.53 2.44 -16.29
C ASN A 710 27.96 2.00 -16.60
N ASP A 711 28.90 2.37 -15.73
CA ASP A 711 30.30 1.98 -15.86
C ASP A 711 30.56 0.58 -15.26
N GLY A 712 29.54 -0.07 -14.68
CA GLY A 712 29.61 -1.46 -14.23
C GLY A 712 30.09 -1.67 -12.79
N TYR A 713 29.97 -0.67 -11.92
CA TYR A 713 30.24 -0.83 -10.48
C TYR A 713 29.06 -1.53 -9.79
N THR A 714 28.93 -2.84 -9.97
CA THR A 714 27.77 -3.62 -9.50
C THR A 714 27.95 -4.24 -8.11
N GLN A 715 29.16 -4.21 -7.55
CA GLN A 715 29.46 -4.77 -6.24
C GLN A 715 29.55 -3.69 -5.16
N THR A 716 29.07 -3.99 -3.95
CA THR A 716 29.09 -3.09 -2.80
C THR A 716 29.62 -3.75 -1.54
N PHE A 717 30.39 -3.00 -0.76
CA PHE A 717 30.82 -3.34 0.59
C PHE A 717 30.53 -2.18 1.53
N VAL A 718 29.92 -2.46 2.68
CA VAL A 718 29.55 -1.45 3.67
C VAL A 718 30.25 -1.77 4.98
N ASP A 719 31.06 -0.84 5.45
CA ASP A 719 31.84 -0.96 6.68
C ASP A 719 31.45 0.15 7.67
N GLN A 720 31.05 -0.27 8.88
CA GLN A 720 30.75 0.65 9.96
C GLN A 720 32.05 0.99 10.70
N ILE A 721 32.58 2.19 10.48
CA ILE A 721 33.87 2.61 11.05
C ILE A 721 33.74 2.94 12.55
N ASN A 722 32.70 3.68 12.90
CA ASN A 722 32.31 4.00 14.28
C ASN A 722 30.81 4.30 14.34
N GLU A 723 30.29 4.88 15.43
CA GLU A 723 28.84 5.13 15.60
C GLU A 723 28.22 6.06 14.55
N ASP A 724 28.99 6.99 13.97
CA ASP A 724 28.48 8.03 13.06
C ASP A 724 29.03 7.91 11.62
N ILE A 725 30.13 7.17 11.43
CA ILE A 725 30.85 7.07 10.16
C ILE A 725 30.65 5.69 9.52
N THR A 726 30.13 5.70 8.28
CA THR A 726 30.04 4.52 7.41
C THR A 726 30.90 4.72 6.17
N ALA A 727 31.67 3.70 5.81
CA ALA A 727 32.41 3.62 4.57
C ALA A 727 31.70 2.67 3.60
N ILE A 728 31.40 3.15 2.39
CA ILE A 728 30.69 2.39 1.35
C ILE A 728 31.60 2.30 0.13
N THR A 729 31.98 1.08 -0.25
CA THR A 729 32.79 0.82 -1.43
C THR A 729 31.91 0.33 -2.55
N ARG A 730 32.00 0.98 -3.71
CA ARG A 730 31.46 0.54 -4.99
C ARG A 730 32.58 -0.05 -5.82
N HIS A 731 32.46 -1.31 -6.23
CA HIS A 731 33.51 -2.02 -6.95
C HIS A 731 33.01 -2.47 -8.32
N ASN A 732 33.86 -2.30 -9.33
CA ASN A 732 33.64 -2.82 -10.66
C ASN A 732 34.38 -4.16 -10.81
N PRO A 733 33.66 -5.29 -10.92
CA PRO A 733 34.27 -6.62 -10.94
C PRO A 733 35.05 -6.92 -12.23
N THR A 734 35.00 -6.06 -13.23
CA THR A 734 35.66 -6.27 -14.54
C THR A 734 37.03 -5.61 -14.60
N ASN A 735 37.14 -4.35 -14.17
CA ASN A 735 38.40 -3.59 -14.19
C ASN A 735 39.07 -3.50 -12.80
N ASN A 736 38.41 -3.98 -11.75
CA ASN A 736 38.83 -3.93 -10.35
C ASN A 736 38.98 -2.52 -9.75
N GLU A 737 38.40 -1.50 -10.39
CA GLU A 737 38.36 -0.16 -9.84
C GLU A 737 37.30 -0.05 -8.74
N SER A 738 37.60 0.75 -7.72
CA SER A 738 36.70 0.99 -6.59
C SER A 738 36.51 2.47 -6.33
N ILE A 739 35.28 2.86 -6.00
CA ILE A 739 34.95 4.18 -5.48
C ILE A 739 34.55 4.01 -4.01
N LEU A 740 35.29 4.68 -3.13
CA LEU A 740 35.04 4.68 -1.69
C LEU A 740 34.33 5.98 -1.30
N LEU A 741 33.15 5.84 -0.69
CA LEU A 741 32.39 6.93 -0.11
C LEU A 741 32.45 6.83 1.42
N ILE A 742 32.87 7.91 2.08
CA ILE A 742 32.89 7.99 3.55
C ILE A 742 31.82 8.99 3.96
N ALA A 743 30.76 8.50 4.61
CA ALA A 743 29.66 9.31 5.10
C ALA A 743 29.77 9.49 6.62
N ASN A 744 29.89 10.73 7.07
CA ASN A 744 29.77 11.09 8.48
C ASN A 744 28.34 11.59 8.73
N THR A 745 27.50 10.71 9.25
CA THR A 745 26.08 10.95 9.53
C THR A 745 25.89 11.74 10.82
N CYS A 746 24.71 12.34 11.00
CA CYS A 746 24.40 13.14 12.18
C CYS A 746 22.97 12.87 12.68
N PHE A 747 22.78 11.68 13.25
CA PHE A 747 21.50 11.25 13.83
C PHE A 747 21.15 11.94 15.16
N SER A 748 22.17 12.39 15.90
CA SER A 748 22.04 13.01 17.21
C SER A 748 22.62 14.42 17.24
N THR A 749 23.07 14.92 18.40
CA THR A 749 23.63 16.26 18.52
C THR A 749 24.88 16.42 17.66
N PHE A 750 24.87 17.48 16.84
CA PHE A 750 25.95 17.73 15.90
C PHE A 750 27.29 17.97 16.61
N LYS A 751 28.31 17.21 16.19
CA LYS A 751 29.70 17.33 16.67
C LYS A 751 30.62 17.62 15.48
N TRP A 752 31.17 18.84 15.42
CA TRP A 752 32.11 19.27 14.36
C TRP A 752 33.35 18.37 14.25
N THR A 753 33.74 17.74 15.36
CA THR A 753 34.92 16.89 15.47
C THR A 753 34.52 15.59 16.16
N PRO A 754 34.41 14.46 15.45
CA PRO A 754 34.32 13.17 16.10
C PRO A 754 35.52 13.00 17.04
N THR A 755 35.27 12.64 18.29
CA THR A 755 36.31 12.57 19.32
C THR A 755 37.23 11.34 19.17
N ASN A 756 36.86 10.38 18.31
CA ASN A 756 37.59 9.12 18.08
C ASN A 756 37.79 8.87 16.57
N TYR A 757 38.89 9.37 15.99
CA TYR A 757 39.29 9.01 14.63
C TYR A 757 39.97 7.64 14.65
N LYS A 758 39.33 6.66 14.01
CA LYS A 758 39.97 5.40 13.63
C LYS A 758 40.51 5.57 12.21
N ALA A 759 41.77 5.21 11.98
CA ALA A 759 42.31 5.18 10.62
C ALA A 759 41.47 4.22 9.78
N ILE A 760 41.00 4.68 8.62
CA ILE A 760 40.33 3.83 7.63
C ILE A 760 41.43 3.20 6.80
N LEU A 761 41.59 1.88 6.94
CA LEU A 761 42.53 1.12 6.14
C LEU A 761 41.85 0.78 4.81
N ILE A 762 42.48 1.20 3.72
CA ILE A 762 41.96 0.97 2.37
C ILE A 762 42.95 0.05 1.67
N ASP A 763 42.46 -1.09 1.18
CA ASP A 763 43.24 -1.98 0.36
C ASP A 763 43.37 -1.41 -1.06
N GLY A 764 44.60 -1.32 -1.55
CA GLY A 764 44.91 -0.79 -2.89
C GLY A 764 45.54 0.61 -2.88
N LYS A 765 45.42 1.32 -3.99
CA LYS A 765 46.05 2.63 -4.23
C LYS A 765 44.97 3.69 -4.46
N ILE A 766 44.98 4.73 -3.64
CA ILE A 766 44.14 5.91 -3.86
C ILE A 766 44.70 6.70 -5.03
N GLU A 767 43.93 6.83 -6.11
CA GLU A 767 44.35 7.58 -7.29
C GLU A 767 44.02 9.08 -7.20
N LYS A 768 42.81 9.40 -6.76
CA LYS A 768 42.30 10.77 -6.65
C LYS A 768 41.14 10.88 -5.66
N ILE A 769 40.92 12.08 -5.18
CA ILE A 769 39.71 12.47 -4.46
C ILE A 769 38.72 13.02 -5.50
N LEU A 770 37.54 12.41 -5.63
CA LEU A 770 36.51 12.87 -6.58
C LEU A 770 35.87 14.18 -6.11
N PHE A 771 35.48 14.24 -4.84
CA PHE A 771 34.94 15.43 -4.19
C PHE A 771 34.99 15.28 -2.66
N GLU A 772 34.95 16.42 -1.98
CA GLU A 772 34.70 16.53 -0.54
C GLU A 772 33.55 17.53 -0.37
N LEU A 773 32.50 17.12 0.33
CA LEU A 773 31.28 17.92 0.51
C LEU A 773 30.98 18.06 1.99
N LYS A 774 30.57 19.26 2.39
CA LYS A 774 30.20 19.55 3.77
C LYS A 774 29.09 20.60 3.81
N THR A 775 28.10 20.36 4.66
CA THR A 775 27.09 21.37 5.00
C THR A 775 27.69 22.40 5.96
N VAL A 776 27.67 23.68 5.58
CA VAL A 776 28.20 24.79 6.38
C VAL A 776 27.12 25.84 6.55
N GLU A 777 26.93 26.29 7.79
CA GLU A 777 26.00 27.37 8.11
C GLU A 777 26.59 28.74 7.69
N LYS A 778 25.83 29.53 6.93
CA LYS A 778 26.23 30.91 6.59
C LYS A 778 25.98 31.82 7.80
N VAL A 779 27.04 32.19 8.53
CA VAL A 779 26.96 33.23 9.57
C VAL A 779 26.83 34.59 8.90
N PHE A 780 25.61 35.16 8.87
CA PHE A 780 25.42 36.56 8.48
C PHE A 780 25.79 37.47 9.65
N PHE A 781 26.96 38.11 9.58
CA PHE A 781 27.27 39.25 10.46
C PHE A 781 26.41 40.45 10.05
N TYR A 782 25.33 40.72 10.79
CA TYR A 782 24.68 42.03 10.76
C TYR A 782 25.65 43.06 11.35
N PHE A 783 26.42 43.73 10.49
CA PHE A 783 27.09 44.98 10.89
C PHE A 783 26.02 46.06 11.07
N PHE A 784 25.55 46.25 12.31
CA PHE A 784 24.94 47.51 12.69
C PHE A 784 25.99 48.61 12.53
N LYS A 785 25.93 49.34 11.42
CA LYS A 785 26.70 50.57 11.22
C LYS A 785 26.13 51.61 12.17
N ILE A 786 26.59 51.63 13.42
CA ILE A 786 26.32 52.73 14.35
C ILE A 786 27.07 53.94 13.81
N SER A 787 26.38 54.75 13.01
CA SER A 787 26.81 56.11 12.69
C SER A 787 26.71 56.95 13.95
N LYS A 788 27.77 56.94 14.77
CA LYS A 788 28.02 58.01 15.75
C LYS A 788 28.22 59.31 14.97
N LYS A 789 27.21 60.19 14.99
CA LYS A 789 27.44 61.62 14.80
C LYS A 789 28.21 62.12 16.03
N ILE A 790 29.40 62.66 15.81
CA ILE A 790 29.97 63.74 16.64
C ILE A 790 29.88 64.99 15.76
#